data_AF-A0A9W6WG12-F1
#
_entry.id   AF-A0A9W6WG12-F1
#
_cell.length_a   1.000
_cell.length_b   1.000
_cell.length_c   1.000
_cell.angle_alpha   90.00
_cell.angle_beta   90.00
_cell.angle_gamma   90.00
#
_symmetry.space_group_name_H-M   'P 1'
#
loop_
_entity.id
_entity.type
_entity.pdbx_description
1 polymer ?
#
loop_
_entity_poly.entity_id
_entity_poly.type
_entity_poly.pdbx_seq_one_letter_code
_entity_poly.pdbx_strand_id
1 'polypeptide(L)'
;MFAADTRMGGSFSSVSSASTLGSSWGVRSARDPEQEPELQVGGLPNKRSRYAAPDVGDRVTTSSSLGRDTRLDAREEQFEAMREDSQNLLECMSISQQNTQECTQTLEDSPSMCLMRLVLHPEVDRAVTAYQKNALEKKGLYRIEVQMLSPRVTLGRDDFVGIFDKKTSGVDPVKLSRTHCVIETGLDPHTQKRAVFITDKSTNGIRIDGVQVQKNRKYKLEDRQKITLLSSRQGNVLLGYVVEDPHVRGAQEGIKNNQTAILAESQDKSQQGPNFQEYTLGVLFSAPLVGKDIHGKYHPIAELDVKREYSILQKSLIEASKFAKRPASVNDTSGNNGPGTMSRIYQCPRQISVVAKFANTDTFRAMVTLGCRALHFSGHGDENHLYFEDGMGLVHPIPHKGLQELFSAGGGGGESTLRLVFVSACSSAPLAYAFVSCGIPHVIGVRTNQKIEDYAAIEFTRAFYLALATGKSVGASFTIAQQSVAKSPNIRGPMAVAEKFMLLPEDGDHSEIIFPLAAVESTGTVNLEPMKAKRYPKLWFDDLPAMCQGFCNRSVEVYKICLALMMTQSRITRLVTICGEEGIGKTAVAHAVANYVGPRITSEGGVRIFSVAKLAQDEMDEHVGMMRRNINIANGRCRVLSRLETMVSDHLKQHKARIEYNSQQMLMVMDGCDYLLRNDSRRDRFRAFLSDLLTNNASLKIVLTARTSICTDGAVRGHGERLYTLLKFDMKSATMMLVSLMSRPIRVEELKHARASNSTDKLELIASHPALRATMGIPKRIADLAGKLNETTMDKIPVDERDLNLME
;
A
#
# COMPACT_ATOMS: atom_id res chain seq x y z
N MET A 1 45.30 -4.83 55.64
CA MET A 1 45.31 -5.64 56.89
C MET A 1 44.75 -7.00 56.52
N PHE A 2 45.60 -8.05 56.55
CA PHE A 2 45.35 -9.49 56.32
C PHE A 2 44.76 -9.90 54.96
N ALA A 3 45.42 -10.52 53.97
CA ALA A 3 46.51 -11.54 53.86
C ALA A 3 46.09 -12.99 54.15
N ALA A 4 46.09 -13.83 53.08
CA ALA A 4 46.52 -15.25 52.98
C ALA A 4 45.82 -15.89 51.73
N ASP A 5 46.41 -16.02 50.54
CA ASP A 5 47.48 -16.94 50.08
C ASP A 5 47.24 -18.45 50.35
N THR A 6 47.19 -19.26 49.27
CA THR A 6 48.11 -20.39 48.91
C THR A 6 47.50 -21.12 47.67
N ARG A 7 48.00 -21.08 46.42
CA ARG A 7 49.23 -21.55 45.73
C ARG A 7 49.30 -23.05 45.35
N MET A 8 49.83 -23.25 44.13
CA MET A 8 50.34 -24.48 43.45
C MET A 8 49.28 -25.31 42.69
N GLY A 9 49.44 -25.70 41.42
CA GLY A 9 50.62 -25.77 40.53
C GLY A 9 50.69 -27.19 39.92
N GLY A 10 50.66 -27.33 38.60
CA GLY A 10 50.82 -28.65 37.95
C GLY A 10 50.48 -28.67 36.45
N SER A 11 51.47 -28.40 35.60
CA SER A 11 51.52 -28.70 34.16
C SER A 11 51.84 -30.18 33.90
N PHE A 12 51.36 -30.79 32.81
CA PHE A 12 52.18 -31.49 31.77
C PHE A 12 51.32 -32.22 30.70
N SER A 13 51.59 -31.91 29.43
CA SER A 13 51.68 -32.71 28.17
C SER A 13 50.99 -34.11 28.06
N SER A 14 50.14 -34.42 27.07
CA SER A 14 50.38 -34.81 25.66
C SER A 14 50.51 -36.33 25.39
N VAL A 15 49.94 -36.76 24.25
CA VAL A 15 50.25 -37.94 23.40
C VAL A 15 49.30 -39.17 23.53
N SER A 16 48.56 -39.41 22.42
CA SER A 16 48.30 -40.64 21.62
C SER A 16 48.25 -42.03 22.31
N SER A 17 47.59 -43.10 21.83
CA SER A 17 47.16 -43.51 20.48
C SER A 17 46.32 -44.82 20.55
N ALA A 18 45.60 -45.10 19.46
CA ALA A 18 45.39 -46.42 18.80
C ALA A 18 44.62 -47.56 19.53
N SER A 19 43.42 -47.93 19.04
CA SER A 19 43.16 -48.97 18.00
C SER A 19 42.56 -50.23 18.68
N THR A 20 41.84 -51.18 18.09
CA THR A 20 41.41 -51.61 16.74
C THR A 20 40.33 -52.69 16.98
N LEU A 21 39.32 -52.86 16.11
CA LEU A 21 39.15 -53.97 15.13
C LEU A 21 37.71 -53.78 14.60
N GLY A 22 37.41 -53.62 13.30
CA GLY A 22 37.67 -54.53 12.17
C GLY A 22 36.51 -55.54 12.07
N SER A 23 35.80 -55.81 10.98
CA SER A 23 35.92 -55.62 9.51
C SER A 23 34.64 -56.24 8.90
N SER A 24 34.04 -55.84 7.75
CA SER A 24 34.36 -56.28 6.37
C SER A 24 33.07 -56.04 5.51
N TRP A 25 33.03 -55.20 4.47
CA TRP A 25 33.40 -55.39 3.03
C TRP A 25 32.54 -56.43 2.27
N GLY A 26 32.04 -56.26 1.04
CA GLY A 26 32.19 -55.26 -0.05
C GLY A 26 31.07 -55.44 -1.13
N VAL A 27 30.67 -54.43 -1.92
CA VAL A 27 31.17 -53.92 -3.24
C VAL A 27 30.84 -54.78 -4.49
N ARG A 28 30.08 -54.19 -5.45
CA ARG A 28 30.16 -54.18 -6.96
C ARG A 28 28.73 -54.09 -7.57
N SER A 29 28.32 -53.02 -8.28
CA SER A 29 28.64 -52.50 -9.64
C SER A 29 27.70 -53.02 -10.77
N ALA A 30 26.90 -52.07 -11.28
CA ALA A 30 26.39 -51.82 -12.64
C ALA A 30 25.78 -52.93 -13.55
N ARG A 31 24.57 -52.65 -14.09
CA ARG A 31 24.18 -52.69 -15.52
C ARG A 31 22.68 -52.37 -15.74
N ASP A 32 22.40 -51.38 -16.59
CA ASP A 32 21.19 -51.24 -17.46
C ASP A 32 21.36 -52.14 -18.71
N PRO A 33 20.34 -52.54 -19.52
CA PRO A 33 19.39 -51.62 -20.22
C PRO A 33 17.96 -52.12 -20.63
N GLU A 34 17.13 -51.14 -21.06
CA GLU A 34 16.15 -51.08 -22.18
C GLU A 34 14.87 -51.97 -22.35
N GLN A 35 13.77 -51.23 -22.61
CA GLN A 35 12.67 -51.36 -23.61
C GLN A 35 11.45 -52.32 -23.43
N GLU A 36 10.27 -51.67 -23.30
CA GLU A 36 8.96 -51.78 -24.05
C GLU A 36 8.40 -53.15 -24.54
N PRO A 37 7.04 -53.34 -24.66
CA PRO A 37 6.20 -52.58 -25.60
C PRO A 37 4.70 -52.34 -25.25
N GLU A 38 4.07 -51.58 -26.16
CA GLU A 38 2.67 -51.15 -26.34
C GLU A 38 1.59 -52.26 -26.44
N LEU A 39 0.31 -51.90 -26.25
CA LEU A 39 -0.80 -52.21 -27.20
C LEU A 39 -2.15 -51.55 -26.84
N GLN A 40 -2.97 -51.41 -27.89
CA GLN A 40 -4.03 -50.42 -28.17
C GLN A 40 -5.49 -50.96 -28.10
N VAL A 41 -6.43 -50.03 -27.87
CA VAL A 41 -7.70 -49.74 -28.61
C VAL A 41 -8.89 -50.73 -28.70
N GLY A 42 -10.10 -50.18 -28.41
CA GLY A 42 -11.39 -50.46 -29.10
C GLY A 42 -12.48 -51.07 -28.21
N GLY A 43 -13.76 -50.67 -28.18
CA GLY A 43 -14.57 -49.74 -28.97
C GLY A 43 -16.03 -49.67 -28.44
N LEU A 44 -16.79 -48.70 -28.95
CA LEU A 44 -18.20 -48.33 -28.64
C LEU A 44 -19.25 -49.45 -28.90
N PRO A 45 -20.53 -49.28 -28.49
CA PRO A 45 -21.50 -48.63 -29.39
C PRO A 45 -22.52 -47.65 -28.74
N ASN A 46 -22.96 -46.72 -29.60
CA ASN A 46 -24.06 -45.76 -29.48
C ASN A 46 -25.46 -46.40 -29.66
N LYS A 47 -26.51 -45.86 -29.00
CA LYS A 47 -27.71 -45.22 -29.63
C LYS A 47 -28.90 -45.02 -28.65
N ARG A 48 -29.43 -43.78 -28.66
CA ARG A 48 -30.85 -43.32 -28.78
C ARG A 48 -31.92 -43.93 -27.84
N SER A 49 -32.97 -43.26 -27.37
CA SER A 49 -33.53 -41.90 -27.43
C SER A 49 -34.92 -41.96 -26.73
N ARG A 50 -35.39 -40.80 -26.20
CA ARG A 50 -36.80 -40.34 -26.01
C ARG A 50 -37.53 -40.55 -24.68
N TYR A 51 -37.88 -39.38 -24.11
CA TYR A 51 -39.19 -38.89 -23.62
C TYR A 51 -40.06 -39.81 -22.73
N ALA A 52 -40.40 -39.34 -21.52
CA ALA A 52 -41.65 -38.60 -21.23
C ALA A 52 -41.90 -38.50 -19.71
N ALA A 53 -42.36 -37.34 -19.24
CA ALA A 53 -43.13 -37.21 -18.00
C ALA A 53 -44.59 -37.66 -18.24
N PRO A 54 -45.42 -37.94 -17.21
CA PRO A 54 -46.20 -36.83 -16.62
C PRO A 54 -46.65 -36.99 -15.14
N ASP A 55 -47.09 -35.83 -14.60
CA ASP A 55 -48.22 -35.52 -13.72
C ASP A 55 -48.50 -36.12 -12.32
N VAL A 56 -48.55 -35.18 -11.36
CA VAL A 56 -49.69 -34.73 -10.52
C VAL A 56 -50.55 -35.79 -9.79
N GLY A 57 -50.61 -35.66 -8.45
CA GLY A 57 -51.64 -36.28 -7.62
C GLY A 57 -51.55 -35.83 -6.15
N ASP A 58 -52.62 -35.23 -5.66
CA ASP A 58 -52.76 -34.40 -4.45
C ASP A 58 -53.32 -35.19 -3.23
N ARG A 59 -53.32 -34.54 -2.04
CA ARG A 59 -54.09 -34.80 -0.78
C ARG A 59 -53.50 -35.61 0.41
N VAL A 60 -53.05 -34.85 1.42
CA VAL A 60 -53.60 -34.67 2.80
C VAL A 60 -54.43 -35.80 3.46
N THR A 61 -54.01 -36.38 4.61
CA THR A 61 -54.53 -36.18 6.01
C THR A 61 -53.98 -37.21 7.04
N THR A 62 -53.50 -36.67 8.17
CA THR A 62 -53.63 -37.10 9.59
C THR A 62 -52.99 -38.37 10.20
N SER A 63 -52.21 -38.10 11.25
CA SER A 63 -52.23 -38.66 12.63
C SER A 63 -51.17 -39.68 13.09
N SER A 64 -50.31 -39.18 13.99
CA SER A 64 -49.80 -39.76 15.25
C SER A 64 -49.29 -41.22 15.30
N SER A 65 -48.00 -41.41 15.59
CA SER A 65 -47.50 -41.71 16.96
C SER A 65 -46.02 -42.17 16.99
N LEU A 66 -45.25 -41.52 17.87
CA LEU A 66 -44.18 -42.05 18.74
C LEU A 66 -43.06 -42.95 18.18
N GLY A 67 -41.88 -42.33 17.99
CA GLY A 67 -40.74 -42.59 18.88
C GLY A 67 -39.72 -43.65 18.50
N ARG A 68 -38.68 -43.27 17.74
CA ARG A 68 -37.25 -43.60 17.97
C ARG A 68 -36.37 -42.91 16.92
N ASP A 69 -35.09 -42.73 17.26
CA ASP A 69 -33.96 -42.40 16.36
C ASP A 69 -33.44 -40.95 16.27
N THR A 70 -33.25 -40.28 17.41
CA THR A 70 -32.43 -39.04 17.50
C THR A 70 -30.90 -39.26 17.45
N ARG A 71 -30.41 -40.29 16.77
CA ARG A 71 -28.96 -40.56 16.61
C ARG A 71 -28.49 -40.75 15.16
N LEU A 72 -29.41 -40.82 14.21
CA LEU A 72 -29.08 -40.92 12.78
C LEU A 72 -29.14 -39.55 12.08
N ASP A 73 -30.09 -38.69 12.46
CA ASP A 73 -30.24 -37.34 11.88
C ASP A 73 -29.01 -36.43 12.11
N ALA A 74 -28.36 -36.50 13.27
CA ALA A 74 -27.18 -35.69 13.56
C ALA A 74 -25.93 -36.12 12.76
N ARG A 75 -25.92 -37.35 12.22
CA ARG A 75 -24.86 -37.84 11.34
C ARG A 75 -25.15 -37.51 9.88
N GLU A 76 -26.42 -37.52 9.47
CA GLU A 76 -26.82 -37.09 8.12
C GLU A 76 -26.65 -35.57 7.95
N GLU A 77 -27.01 -34.75 8.94
CA GLU A 77 -26.76 -33.30 8.91
C GLU A 77 -25.25 -32.96 8.89
N GLN A 78 -24.41 -33.73 9.59
CA GLN A 78 -22.95 -33.57 9.51
C GLN A 78 -22.36 -34.05 8.18
N PHE A 79 -22.97 -35.07 7.57
CA PHE A 79 -22.54 -35.56 6.26
C PHE A 79 -22.98 -34.63 5.13
N GLU A 80 -24.18 -34.04 5.23
CA GLU A 80 -24.67 -33.01 4.30
C GLU A 80 -23.92 -31.70 4.46
N ALA A 81 -23.61 -31.25 5.68
CA ALA A 81 -22.77 -30.08 5.91
C ALA A 81 -21.34 -30.27 5.37
N MET A 82 -20.73 -31.46 5.53
CA MET A 82 -19.44 -31.78 4.91
C MET A 82 -19.52 -31.88 3.39
N ARG A 83 -20.67 -32.31 2.84
CA ARG A 83 -20.87 -32.43 1.39
C ARG A 83 -21.13 -31.07 0.75
N GLU A 84 -21.86 -30.18 1.42
CA GLU A 84 -22.00 -28.77 1.06
C GLU A 84 -20.69 -28.02 1.20
N ASP A 85 -19.92 -28.20 2.28
CA ASP A 85 -18.60 -27.58 2.41
C ASP A 85 -17.62 -28.10 1.35
N SER A 86 -17.68 -29.40 1.02
CA SER A 86 -16.85 -29.97 -0.03
C SER A 86 -17.32 -29.56 -1.43
N GLN A 87 -18.62 -29.39 -1.67
CA GLN A 87 -19.16 -28.85 -2.93
C GLN A 87 -18.84 -27.36 -3.09
N ASN A 88 -18.95 -26.58 -2.02
CA ASN A 88 -18.52 -25.18 -1.98
C ASN A 88 -17.00 -25.06 -2.21
N LEU A 89 -16.19 -25.99 -1.68
CA LEU A 89 -14.75 -26.04 -1.93
C LEU A 89 -14.43 -26.43 -3.39
N LEU A 90 -15.16 -27.39 -3.95
CA LEU A 90 -15.03 -27.83 -5.36
C LEU A 90 -15.51 -26.77 -6.33
N GLU A 91 -16.55 -26.00 -5.99
CA GLU A 91 -17.05 -24.87 -6.77
C GLU A 91 -16.12 -23.65 -6.63
N CYS A 92 -15.55 -23.39 -5.44
CA CYS A 92 -14.48 -22.40 -5.27
C CYS A 92 -13.20 -22.79 -6.03
N MET A 93 -12.87 -24.09 -6.10
CA MET A 93 -11.74 -24.60 -6.88
C MET A 93 -12.05 -24.61 -8.38
N SER A 94 -13.28 -24.87 -8.82
CA SER A 94 -13.67 -24.78 -10.23
C SER A 94 -13.74 -23.35 -10.71
N ILE A 95 -14.15 -22.40 -9.85
CA ILE A 95 -14.08 -20.95 -10.11
C ILE A 95 -12.62 -20.48 -10.12
N SER A 96 -11.77 -21.00 -9.24
CA SER A 96 -10.31 -20.75 -9.28
C SER A 96 -9.68 -21.30 -10.55
N GLN A 97 -10.09 -22.49 -11.03
CA GLN A 97 -9.57 -23.10 -12.25
C GLN A 97 -10.14 -22.47 -13.52
N GLN A 98 -11.41 -22.03 -13.53
CA GLN A 98 -11.99 -21.24 -14.61
C GLN A 98 -11.34 -19.85 -14.71
N ASN A 99 -11.03 -19.20 -13.58
CA ASN A 99 -10.26 -17.96 -13.56
C ASN A 99 -8.78 -18.16 -13.98
N THR A 100 -8.26 -19.40 -13.87
CA THR A 100 -6.92 -19.73 -14.37
C THR A 100 -6.93 -20.10 -15.86
N GLN A 101 -8.03 -20.62 -16.40
CA GLN A 101 -8.18 -20.96 -17.82
C GLN A 101 -8.75 -19.82 -18.69
N GLU A 102 -9.46 -18.84 -18.12
CA GLU A 102 -9.79 -17.58 -18.82
C GLU A 102 -8.63 -16.55 -18.80
N CYS A 103 -7.55 -16.81 -18.04
CA CYS A 103 -6.31 -16.04 -18.10
C CYS A 103 -5.27 -16.60 -19.10
N THR A 104 -5.67 -17.54 -19.97
CA THR A 104 -4.87 -18.03 -21.11
C THR A 104 -5.37 -17.58 -22.47
N GLN A 105 -6.13 -16.47 -22.53
CA GLN A 105 -6.04 -15.63 -23.72
C GLN A 105 -4.94 -14.62 -23.46
N THR A 106 -3.78 -14.91 -24.05
CA THR A 106 -2.74 -13.94 -24.33
C THR A 106 -3.38 -12.65 -24.83
N LEU A 107 -3.48 -11.64 -23.96
CA LEU A 107 -3.52 -10.26 -24.41
C LEU A 107 -2.15 -10.01 -25.02
N GLU A 108 -2.06 -10.30 -26.32
CA GLU A 108 -0.99 -9.84 -27.19
C GLU A 108 -0.75 -8.36 -26.88
N ASP A 109 0.54 -8.03 -26.74
CA ASP A 109 1.10 -6.69 -26.58
C ASP A 109 0.14 -5.62 -27.08
N SER A 110 -0.41 -4.78 -26.21
CA SER A 110 -1.04 -3.55 -26.68
C SER A 110 0.08 -2.66 -27.23
N PRO A 111 0.29 -2.58 -28.56
CA PRO A 111 1.21 -1.59 -29.09
C PRO A 111 0.53 -0.27 -28.77
N SER A 112 1.26 0.73 -28.28
CA SER A 112 0.75 2.09 -28.13
C SER A 112 -0.15 2.44 -29.32
N MET A 113 -1.46 2.49 -29.09
CA MET A 113 -2.41 2.61 -30.20
C MET A 113 -2.25 3.96 -30.91
N CYS A 114 -1.58 4.93 -30.28
CA CYS A 114 -1.20 6.22 -30.82
C CYS A 114 0.15 6.14 -31.55
N LEU A 115 0.15 6.41 -32.86
CA LEU A 115 1.35 6.45 -33.70
C LEU A 115 2.02 7.83 -33.67
N MET A 116 1.24 8.91 -33.69
CA MET A 116 1.73 10.29 -33.56
C MET A 116 0.66 11.20 -32.97
N ARG A 117 1.09 12.30 -32.33
CA ARG A 117 0.23 13.36 -31.83
C ARG A 117 0.54 14.68 -32.53
N LEU A 118 -0.48 15.40 -32.97
CA LEU A 118 -0.34 16.78 -33.42
C LEU A 118 -0.83 17.71 -32.30
N VAL A 119 0.07 18.52 -31.77
CA VAL A 119 -0.22 19.51 -30.72
C VAL A 119 -0.25 20.91 -31.35
N LEU A 120 -1.18 21.76 -30.91
CA LEU A 120 -1.28 23.12 -31.43
C LEU A 120 0.06 23.88 -31.36
N HIS A 121 0.42 24.60 -32.42
CA HIS A 121 1.71 25.30 -32.48
C HIS A 121 1.85 26.33 -31.33
N PRO A 122 3.01 26.46 -30.65
CA PRO A 122 3.16 27.31 -29.46
C PRO A 122 2.86 28.80 -29.66
N GLU A 123 2.97 29.32 -30.88
CA GLU A 123 2.56 30.69 -31.21
C GLU A 123 1.04 30.83 -31.30
N VAL A 124 0.36 29.78 -31.78
CA VAL A 124 -1.09 29.72 -31.88
C VAL A 124 -1.69 29.49 -30.49
N ASP A 125 -1.11 28.60 -29.69
CA ASP A 125 -1.53 28.35 -28.30
C ASP A 125 -1.41 29.60 -27.40
N ARG A 126 -0.41 30.46 -27.64
CA ARG A 126 -0.27 31.75 -26.96
C ARG A 126 -1.26 32.82 -27.45
N ALA A 127 -1.76 32.69 -28.68
CA ALA A 127 -2.66 33.67 -29.31
C ALA A 127 -4.15 33.36 -29.09
N VAL A 128 -4.50 32.12 -28.70
CA VAL A 128 -5.90 31.72 -28.45
C VAL A 128 -6.41 32.16 -27.08
N THR A 129 -7.67 32.60 -27.03
CA THR A 129 -8.35 32.90 -25.76
C THR A 129 -8.79 31.63 -25.03
N ALA A 130 -9.07 31.72 -23.73
CA ALA A 130 -9.54 30.59 -22.92
C ALA A 130 -10.84 29.95 -23.48
N TYR A 131 -11.74 30.76 -24.04
CA TYR A 131 -12.97 30.27 -24.70
C TYR A 131 -12.65 29.46 -25.96
N GLN A 132 -11.74 29.95 -26.81
CA GLN A 132 -11.32 29.27 -28.03
C GLN A 132 -10.56 27.98 -27.73
N LYS A 133 -9.74 27.97 -26.68
CA LYS A 133 -9.04 26.77 -26.21
C LYS A 133 -10.02 25.67 -25.79
N ASN A 134 -11.04 26.01 -25.01
CA ASN A 134 -12.09 25.07 -24.61
C ASN A 134 -12.91 24.58 -25.83
N ALA A 135 -13.20 25.45 -26.79
CA ALA A 135 -13.87 25.06 -28.04
C ALA A 135 -13.02 24.10 -28.91
N LEU A 136 -11.70 24.30 -28.98
CA LEU A 136 -10.75 23.41 -29.66
C LEU A 136 -10.64 22.05 -28.95
N GLU A 137 -10.61 22.03 -27.62
CA GLU A 137 -10.58 20.80 -26.82
C GLU A 137 -11.88 19.99 -27.01
N LYS A 138 -13.05 20.65 -26.96
CA LYS A 138 -14.36 20.00 -27.18
C LYS A 138 -14.50 19.39 -28.58
N LYS A 139 -13.88 20.00 -29.59
CA LYS A 139 -13.86 19.49 -30.98
C LYS A 139 -12.68 18.53 -31.27
N GLY A 140 -11.82 18.23 -30.28
CA GLY A 140 -10.65 17.36 -30.46
C GLY A 140 -9.55 17.94 -31.37
N LEU A 141 -9.56 19.26 -31.60
CA LEU A 141 -8.63 19.96 -32.49
C LEU A 141 -7.45 20.58 -31.75
N TYR A 142 -7.50 20.63 -30.41
CA TYR A 142 -6.40 21.12 -29.57
C TYR A 142 -5.21 20.15 -29.55
N ARG A 143 -5.51 18.85 -29.50
CA ARG A 143 -4.56 17.74 -29.60
C ARG A 143 -5.19 16.64 -30.43
N ILE A 144 -4.59 16.37 -31.59
CA ILE A 144 -5.10 15.37 -32.53
C ILE A 144 -4.21 14.14 -32.38
N GLU A 145 -4.79 13.03 -31.93
CA GLU A 145 -4.09 11.75 -31.81
C GLU A 145 -4.39 10.87 -33.02
N VAL A 146 -3.33 10.47 -33.74
CA VAL A 146 -3.43 9.57 -34.87
C VAL A 146 -3.22 8.16 -34.36
N GLN A 147 -4.29 7.38 -34.30
CA GLN A 147 -4.26 6.03 -33.74
C GLN A 147 -4.27 4.97 -34.85
N MET A 148 -3.83 3.75 -34.53
CA MET A 148 -3.84 2.61 -35.44
C MET A 148 -5.25 2.25 -35.94
N LEU A 149 -6.29 2.51 -35.14
CA LEU A 149 -7.69 2.25 -35.50
C LEU A 149 -8.39 3.46 -36.15
N SER A 150 -7.77 4.65 -36.13
CA SER A 150 -8.27 5.86 -36.79
C SER A 150 -7.34 6.26 -37.94
N PRO A 151 -7.37 5.52 -39.07
CA PRO A 151 -6.31 5.56 -40.07
C PRO A 151 -6.25 6.88 -40.86
N ARG A 152 -7.21 7.78 -40.67
CA ARG A 152 -7.30 9.03 -41.42
C ARG A 152 -8.00 10.14 -40.64
N VAL A 153 -7.34 11.30 -40.55
CA VAL A 153 -7.88 12.56 -40.03
C VAL A 153 -7.87 13.57 -41.17
N THR A 154 -8.97 14.29 -41.38
CA THR A 154 -9.05 15.36 -42.37
C THR A 154 -9.24 16.68 -41.64
N LEU A 155 -8.43 17.68 -41.97
CA LEU A 155 -8.56 19.02 -41.43
C LEU A 155 -9.03 19.95 -42.54
N GLY A 156 -10.11 20.67 -42.28
CA GLY A 156 -10.83 21.48 -43.24
C GLY A 156 -11.37 22.77 -42.64
N ARG A 157 -11.87 23.65 -43.49
CA ARG A 157 -12.49 24.92 -43.10
C ARG A 157 -13.56 24.73 -42.01
N ASP A 158 -14.43 23.74 -42.19
CA ASP A 158 -15.63 23.56 -41.36
C ASP A 158 -15.29 23.15 -39.91
N ASP A 159 -14.11 22.57 -39.69
CA ASP A 159 -13.60 22.22 -38.36
C ASP A 159 -13.34 23.47 -37.51
N PHE A 160 -12.82 24.53 -38.15
CA PHE A 160 -12.38 25.78 -37.51
C PHE A 160 -13.42 26.90 -37.54
N VAL A 161 -14.46 26.77 -38.37
CA VAL A 161 -15.61 27.71 -38.39
C VAL A 161 -16.33 27.67 -37.03
N GLY A 162 -16.62 28.85 -36.48
CA GLY A 162 -17.24 29.03 -35.17
C GLY A 162 -16.27 29.00 -33.98
N ILE A 163 -15.02 28.59 -34.18
CA ILE A 163 -13.93 28.71 -33.19
C ILE A 163 -13.15 30.01 -33.45
N PHE A 164 -12.78 30.22 -34.71
CA PHE A 164 -12.00 31.36 -35.14
C PHE A 164 -12.83 32.31 -36.00
N ASP A 165 -12.68 33.60 -35.77
CA ASP A 165 -13.17 34.65 -36.66
C ASP A 165 -12.07 35.69 -36.92
N LYS A 166 -12.17 36.37 -38.07
CA LYS A 166 -11.18 37.35 -38.52
C LYS A 166 -11.05 38.56 -37.59
N LYS A 167 -12.09 38.91 -36.84
CA LYS A 167 -12.14 40.10 -35.96
C LYS A 167 -11.49 39.83 -34.59
N THR A 168 -11.64 38.62 -34.06
CA THR A 168 -11.24 38.26 -32.69
C THR A 168 -9.92 37.50 -32.62
N SER A 169 -9.56 36.75 -33.67
CA SER A 169 -8.43 35.80 -33.62
C SER A 169 -7.34 35.99 -34.67
N GLY A 170 -7.55 36.88 -35.65
CA GLY A 170 -6.62 37.06 -36.78
C GLY A 170 -6.53 35.87 -37.75
N VAL A 171 -7.11 34.72 -37.39
CA VAL A 171 -7.29 33.53 -38.24
C VAL A 171 -8.59 33.72 -39.03
N ASP A 172 -8.50 33.58 -40.34
CA ASP A 172 -9.65 33.67 -41.24
C ASP A 172 -9.91 32.28 -41.84
N PRO A 173 -10.87 31.51 -41.28
CA PRO A 173 -11.17 30.15 -41.76
C PRO A 173 -11.55 30.10 -43.25
N VAL A 174 -12.00 31.20 -43.86
CA VAL A 174 -12.30 31.26 -45.30
C VAL A 174 -11.06 30.95 -46.15
N LYS A 175 -9.86 31.24 -45.62
CA LYS A 175 -8.58 30.93 -46.26
C LYS A 175 -8.19 29.46 -46.17
N LEU A 176 -8.86 28.66 -45.35
CA LEU A 176 -8.75 27.20 -45.39
C LEU A 176 -9.64 26.65 -46.49
N SER A 177 -9.25 25.55 -47.11
CA SER A 177 -10.09 24.83 -48.07
C SER A 177 -11.04 23.91 -47.28
N ARG A 178 -12.18 23.51 -47.87
CA ARG A 178 -13.12 22.57 -47.20
C ARG A 178 -12.43 21.28 -46.74
N THR A 179 -11.47 20.79 -47.52
CA THR A 179 -10.49 19.78 -47.13
C THR A 179 -9.11 20.38 -47.35
N HIS A 180 -8.46 20.82 -46.28
CA HIS A 180 -7.20 21.56 -46.36
C HIS A 180 -6.00 20.60 -46.32
N CYS A 181 -5.98 19.64 -45.41
CA CYS A 181 -5.02 18.54 -45.43
C CYS A 181 -5.63 17.23 -44.95
N VAL A 182 -5.00 16.12 -45.32
CA VAL A 182 -5.37 14.78 -44.90
C VAL A 182 -4.15 14.14 -44.25
N ILE A 183 -4.33 13.64 -43.04
CA ILE A 183 -3.32 12.91 -42.28
C ILE A 183 -3.75 11.45 -42.25
N GLU A 184 -2.91 10.53 -42.69
CA GLU A 184 -3.25 9.12 -42.79
C GLU A 184 -2.10 8.20 -42.36
N THR A 185 -2.44 7.03 -41.84
CA THR A 185 -1.47 6.00 -41.45
C THR A 185 -1.18 5.08 -42.63
N GLY A 186 0.09 4.77 -42.88
CA GLY A 186 0.49 3.84 -43.94
C GLY A 186 1.76 3.09 -43.58
N LEU A 187 2.10 2.05 -44.35
CA LEU A 187 3.39 1.37 -44.24
C LEU A 187 4.45 2.19 -44.97
N ASP A 188 5.56 2.47 -44.29
CA ASP A 188 6.73 3.09 -44.90
C ASP A 188 7.38 2.08 -45.87
N PRO A 189 7.48 2.38 -47.18
CA PRO A 189 8.04 1.46 -48.18
C PRO A 189 9.45 0.98 -47.86
N HIS A 190 10.25 1.79 -47.15
CA HIS A 190 11.65 1.49 -46.86
C HIS A 190 11.86 0.72 -45.56
N THR A 191 11.01 0.94 -44.55
CA THR A 191 11.21 0.36 -43.22
C THR A 191 10.18 -0.70 -42.84
N GLN A 192 9.11 -0.87 -43.64
CA GLN A 192 7.96 -1.75 -43.37
C GLN A 192 7.29 -1.49 -42.01
N LYS A 193 7.58 -0.35 -41.37
CA LYS A 193 6.94 0.10 -40.13
C LYS A 193 5.76 1.02 -40.46
N ARG A 194 4.74 1.03 -39.61
CA ARG A 194 3.62 1.98 -39.72
C ARG A 194 4.13 3.39 -39.45
N ALA A 195 3.84 4.32 -40.34
CA ALA A 195 4.19 5.73 -40.25
C ALA A 195 2.96 6.60 -40.56
N VAL A 196 3.02 7.86 -40.15
CA VAL A 196 1.96 8.86 -40.42
C VAL A 196 2.40 9.75 -41.57
N PHE A 197 1.49 9.96 -42.52
CA PHE A 197 1.70 10.78 -43.70
C PHE A 197 0.71 11.95 -43.72
N ILE A 198 1.16 13.11 -44.18
CA ILE A 198 0.31 14.26 -44.46
C ILE A 198 0.26 14.52 -45.96
N THR A 199 -0.92 14.86 -46.46
CA THR A 199 -1.17 15.23 -47.86
C THR A 199 -1.86 16.59 -47.91
N ASP A 200 -1.27 17.51 -48.66
CA ASP A 200 -1.88 18.81 -48.93
C ASP A 200 -3.00 18.69 -49.97
N LYS A 201 -4.20 19.13 -49.60
CA LYS A 201 -5.38 19.22 -50.49
C LYS A 201 -5.84 20.67 -50.69
N SER A 202 -5.13 21.62 -50.11
CA SER A 202 -5.54 23.01 -50.05
C SER A 202 -5.31 23.76 -51.36
N THR A 203 -5.91 24.95 -51.44
CA THR A 203 -5.63 25.95 -52.48
C THR A 203 -4.47 26.86 -52.13
N ASN A 204 -4.22 27.09 -50.84
CA ASN A 204 -3.21 28.04 -50.35
C ASN A 204 -1.87 27.38 -49.97
N GLY A 205 -1.78 26.05 -50.04
CA GLY A 205 -0.61 25.28 -49.66
C GLY A 205 -0.50 25.10 -48.15
N ILE A 206 0.01 23.95 -47.71
CA ILE A 206 0.55 23.78 -46.35
C ILE A 206 2.08 23.92 -46.39
N ARG A 207 2.69 24.25 -45.25
CA ARG A 207 4.15 24.21 -45.09
C ARG A 207 4.55 23.25 -43.98
N ILE A 208 5.62 22.50 -44.19
CA ILE A 208 6.26 21.67 -43.16
C ILE A 208 7.64 22.28 -42.93
N ASP A 209 7.94 22.68 -41.70
CA ASP A 209 9.16 23.39 -41.30
C ASP A 209 9.47 24.63 -42.18
N GLY A 210 8.42 25.34 -42.58
CA GLY A 210 8.52 26.53 -43.41
C GLY A 210 8.66 26.26 -44.92
N VAL A 211 8.85 25.01 -45.34
CA VAL A 211 8.92 24.62 -46.75
C VAL A 211 7.52 24.30 -47.28
N GLN A 212 7.13 24.93 -48.40
CA GLN A 212 5.86 24.66 -49.04
C GLN A 212 5.85 23.29 -49.69
N VAL A 213 4.86 22.47 -49.33
CA VAL A 213 4.75 21.12 -49.88
C VAL A 213 3.98 21.10 -51.20
N GLN A 214 4.27 20.11 -52.04
CA GLN A 214 3.53 19.90 -53.28
C GLN A 214 2.13 19.34 -53.01
N LYS A 215 1.12 19.94 -53.66
CA LYS A 215 -0.27 19.50 -53.59
C LYS A 215 -0.43 18.05 -54.06
N ASN A 216 -1.29 17.28 -53.38
CA ASN A 216 -1.58 15.87 -53.66
C ASN A 216 -0.41 14.88 -53.50
N ARG A 217 0.74 15.31 -52.98
CA ARG A 217 1.86 14.41 -52.65
C ARG A 217 1.84 14.07 -51.17
N LYS A 218 2.15 12.82 -50.82
CA LYS A 218 2.26 12.34 -49.44
C LYS A 218 3.64 12.66 -48.88
N TYR A 219 3.68 13.20 -47.66
CA TYR A 219 4.91 13.48 -46.92
C TYR A 219 4.88 12.72 -45.60
N LYS A 220 5.94 11.99 -45.28
CA LYS A 220 6.09 11.31 -43.99
C LYS A 220 6.32 12.35 -42.91
N LEU A 221 5.57 12.26 -41.82
CA LEU A 221 5.75 13.11 -40.66
C LEU A 221 6.83 12.53 -39.73
N GLU A 222 7.65 13.41 -39.15
CA GLU A 222 8.70 13.08 -38.18
C GLU A 222 8.52 13.91 -36.90
N ASP A 223 9.10 13.45 -35.79
CA ASP A 223 9.04 14.15 -34.50
C ASP A 223 9.52 15.61 -34.64
N ARG A 224 8.82 16.53 -33.97
CA ARG A 224 9.07 17.99 -33.92
C ARG A 224 8.85 18.76 -35.22
N GLN A 225 8.39 18.14 -36.30
CA GLN A 225 8.06 18.88 -37.52
C GLN A 225 6.91 19.87 -37.27
N LYS A 226 7.06 21.09 -37.78
CA LYS A 226 6.07 22.18 -37.68
C LYS A 226 5.20 22.20 -38.93
N ILE A 227 3.94 21.84 -38.78
CA ILE A 227 2.93 21.89 -39.84
C ILE A 227 2.21 23.24 -39.75
N THR A 228 2.38 24.07 -40.76
CA THR A 228 1.69 25.36 -40.88
C THR A 228 0.56 25.24 -41.91
N LEU A 229 -0.67 25.45 -41.46
CA LEU A 229 -1.88 25.46 -42.32
C LEU A 229 -2.17 26.87 -42.83
N LEU A 230 -1.93 27.90 -42.01
CA LEU A 230 -2.08 29.30 -42.40
C LEU A 230 -0.90 30.12 -41.87
N SER A 231 -0.37 30.99 -42.72
CA SER A 231 0.65 31.97 -42.36
C SER A 231 0.17 33.41 -42.57
N SER A 232 0.72 34.34 -41.80
CA SER A 232 0.59 35.78 -42.00
C SER A 232 1.33 36.24 -43.26
N ARG A 233 1.02 37.46 -43.74
CA ARG A 233 1.81 38.13 -44.80
C ARG A 233 3.27 38.36 -44.40
N GLN A 234 3.54 38.42 -43.09
CA GLN A 234 4.88 38.55 -42.52
C GLN A 234 5.58 37.20 -42.26
N GLY A 235 4.96 36.06 -42.62
CA GLY A 235 5.55 34.73 -42.46
C GLY A 235 5.21 34.00 -41.16
N ASN A 236 4.62 34.66 -40.17
CA ASN A 236 4.25 34.04 -38.87
C ASN A 236 3.18 32.95 -39.01
N VAL A 237 3.20 31.95 -38.12
CA VAL A 237 2.23 30.84 -38.10
C VAL A 237 0.92 31.34 -37.47
N LEU A 238 -0.13 31.47 -38.28
CA LEU A 238 -1.48 31.84 -37.80
C LEU A 238 -2.27 30.61 -37.32
N LEU A 239 -2.10 29.47 -37.99
CA LEU A 239 -2.69 28.20 -37.60
C LEU A 239 -1.76 27.06 -38.01
N GLY A 240 -1.44 26.18 -37.08
CA GLY A 240 -0.52 25.08 -37.31
C GLY A 240 -0.37 24.18 -36.09
N TYR A 241 0.35 23.08 -36.29
CA TYR A 241 0.59 22.03 -35.31
C TYR A 241 2.08 21.67 -35.27
N VAL A 242 2.54 21.14 -34.15
CA VAL A 242 3.83 20.49 -33.99
C VAL A 242 3.56 18.99 -33.83
N VAL A 243 4.28 18.19 -34.61
CA VAL A 243 4.23 16.73 -34.52
C VAL A 243 5.02 16.29 -33.29
N GLU A 244 4.42 15.46 -32.45
CA GLU A 244 5.07 14.80 -31.33
C GLU A 244 4.97 13.28 -31.54
N ASP A 245 6.12 12.62 -31.62
CA ASP A 245 6.23 11.17 -31.60
C ASP A 245 6.33 10.69 -30.14
N PRO A 246 5.34 9.94 -29.63
CA PRO A 246 5.35 9.43 -28.26
C PRO A 246 6.53 8.49 -27.96
N HIS A 247 7.16 7.90 -28.98
CA HIS A 247 8.22 6.90 -28.85
C HIS A 247 9.64 7.50 -28.90
N VAL A 248 9.82 8.65 -29.55
CA VAL A 248 11.14 9.30 -29.68
C VAL A 248 11.50 10.14 -28.45
N ARG A 249 10.51 10.69 -27.73
CA ARG A 249 10.75 11.45 -26.48
C ARG A 249 11.33 10.62 -25.34
N GLY A 250 11.28 9.28 -25.40
CA GLY A 250 11.99 8.42 -24.44
C GLY A 250 13.49 8.28 -24.71
N ALA A 251 13.97 8.59 -25.92
CA ALA A 251 15.32 8.22 -26.36
C ALA A 251 16.25 9.40 -26.69
N GLN A 252 15.76 10.62 -26.92
CA GLN A 252 16.57 11.73 -27.46
C GLN A 252 16.85 12.90 -26.51
N GLU A 253 16.37 12.91 -25.27
CA GLU A 253 16.80 13.91 -24.26
C GLU A 253 18.24 13.69 -23.76
N GLY A 254 18.90 12.57 -24.14
CA GLY A 254 20.27 12.25 -23.70
C GLY A 254 21.43 12.75 -24.58
N ILE A 255 21.20 13.28 -25.80
CA ILE A 255 22.31 13.37 -26.79
C ILE A 255 22.64 14.79 -27.27
N LYS A 256 21.82 15.83 -27.02
CA LYS A 256 22.10 17.20 -27.52
C LYS A 256 22.75 18.18 -26.54
N ASN A 257 23.10 17.78 -25.32
CA ASN A 257 23.75 18.69 -24.34
C ASN A 257 25.29 18.75 -24.42
N ASN A 258 25.95 18.02 -25.34
CA ASN A 258 27.41 17.88 -25.32
C ASN A 258 28.20 18.67 -26.38
N GLN A 259 27.61 19.58 -27.18
CA GLN A 259 28.39 20.30 -28.21
C GLN A 259 28.26 21.83 -28.26
N THR A 260 27.58 22.47 -27.31
CA THR A 260 27.52 23.95 -27.25
C THR A 260 27.93 24.56 -25.91
N ALA A 261 28.50 23.75 -25.00
CA ALA A 261 28.95 24.19 -23.67
C ALA A 261 30.37 24.81 -23.67
N ILE A 262 30.71 25.59 -24.69
CA ILE A 262 31.89 26.47 -24.66
C ILE A 262 31.41 27.80 -25.27
N LEU A 263 31.32 28.83 -24.44
CA LEU A 263 30.89 30.21 -24.72
C LEU A 263 29.38 30.47 -24.65
N ALA A 264 28.88 30.74 -23.44
CA ALA A 264 28.15 31.97 -23.11
C ALA A 264 27.41 31.78 -21.77
N GLU A 265 27.99 32.36 -20.73
CA GLU A 265 27.27 32.71 -19.52
C GLU A 265 26.10 33.64 -19.87
N SER A 266 24.93 33.36 -19.29
CA SER A 266 24.02 34.32 -18.64
C SER A 266 22.55 33.94 -18.84
N GLN A 267 21.82 34.00 -17.73
CA GLN A 267 20.35 33.91 -17.59
C GLN A 267 19.78 32.50 -17.46
N ASP A 268 19.89 31.94 -16.26
CA ASP A 268 19.06 30.81 -15.83
C ASP A 268 17.80 31.33 -15.10
N LYS A 269 16.71 31.49 -15.84
CA LYS A 269 15.35 31.40 -15.31
C LYS A 269 14.70 30.20 -15.96
N SER A 270 14.19 29.31 -15.12
CA SER A 270 13.27 28.20 -15.43
C SER A 270 13.80 27.08 -16.31
N GLN A 271 14.56 26.15 -15.73
CA GLN A 271 14.61 24.75 -16.20
C GLN A 271 14.63 23.76 -15.02
N GLN A 272 13.44 23.40 -14.50
CA GLN A 272 13.23 22.07 -13.94
C GLN A 272 12.64 21.20 -15.05
N GLY A 273 13.52 20.58 -15.85
CA GLY A 273 13.19 19.46 -16.73
C GLY A 273 13.24 18.12 -15.97
N PRO A 274 12.62 17.05 -16.49
CA PRO A 274 12.25 15.86 -15.73
C PRO A 274 13.41 14.85 -15.59
N ASN A 275 14.45 15.16 -14.82
CA ASN A 275 15.37 14.14 -14.28
C ASN A 275 14.88 13.65 -12.90
N PHE A 276 13.68 13.07 -12.85
CA PHE A 276 13.04 12.64 -11.59
C PHE A 276 13.61 11.33 -11.00
N GLN A 277 14.32 10.51 -11.76
CA GLN A 277 14.71 9.16 -11.32
C GLN A 277 15.93 9.14 -10.37
N GLU A 278 16.90 10.04 -10.54
CA GLU A 278 18.17 10.03 -9.77
C GLU A 278 18.00 10.40 -8.28
N TYR A 279 16.96 11.16 -7.92
CA TYR A 279 16.73 11.63 -6.55
C TYR A 279 15.43 11.08 -5.96
N THR A 280 14.99 9.91 -6.42
CA THR A 280 13.79 9.24 -5.89
C THR A 280 14.16 8.19 -4.85
N LEU A 281 13.58 8.35 -3.65
CA LEU A 281 13.55 7.36 -2.58
C LEU A 281 12.22 6.61 -2.63
N GLY A 282 12.28 5.33 -2.99
CA GLY A 282 11.16 4.41 -2.86
C GLY A 282 11.00 3.97 -1.40
N VAL A 283 9.78 3.90 -0.91
CA VAL A 283 9.46 3.38 0.43
C VAL A 283 8.33 2.36 0.29
N LEU A 284 8.60 1.12 0.70
CA LEU A 284 7.66 0.01 0.65
C LEU A 284 7.43 -0.56 2.04
N PHE A 285 6.16 -0.64 2.42
CA PHE A 285 5.71 -1.20 3.69
C PHE A 285 4.96 -2.50 3.45
N SER A 286 5.48 -3.61 3.97
CA SER A 286 4.76 -4.87 4.06
C SER A 286 4.28 -5.07 5.50
N ALA A 287 2.99 -4.87 5.73
CA ALA A 287 2.35 -5.04 7.02
C ALA A 287 1.12 -5.95 6.93
N PRO A 288 1.25 -7.21 6.45
CA PRO A 288 0.15 -8.16 6.45
C PRO A 288 -0.32 -8.46 7.88
N LEU A 289 -1.61 -8.75 8.04
CA LEU A 289 -2.21 -9.04 9.34
C LEU A 289 -1.98 -10.50 9.77
N VAL A 290 -2.04 -11.41 8.80
CA VAL A 290 -1.97 -12.86 9.04
C VAL A 290 -1.17 -13.58 7.96
N GLY A 291 -0.58 -14.71 8.33
CA GLY A 291 -0.09 -15.74 7.41
C GLY A 291 -0.98 -16.98 7.44
N LYS A 292 -0.79 -17.89 6.49
CA LYS A 292 -1.40 -19.22 6.48
C LYS A 292 -0.31 -20.26 6.71
N ASP A 293 -0.57 -21.20 7.62
CA ASP A 293 0.28 -22.38 7.76
C ASP A 293 0.01 -23.41 6.65
N ILE A 294 0.79 -24.49 6.66
CA ILE A 294 0.67 -25.61 5.71
C ILE A 294 -0.70 -26.31 5.74
N HIS A 295 -1.47 -26.14 6.82
CA HIS A 295 -2.81 -26.69 6.98
C HIS A 295 -3.90 -25.67 6.60
N GLY A 296 -3.52 -24.50 6.10
CA GLY A 296 -4.42 -23.42 5.71
C GLY A 296 -4.99 -22.62 6.88
N LYS A 297 -4.50 -22.83 8.11
CA LYS A 297 -4.94 -22.10 9.30
C LYS A 297 -4.24 -20.76 9.39
N TYR A 298 -5.01 -19.72 9.70
CA TYR A 298 -4.49 -18.38 9.88
C TYR A 298 -3.71 -18.26 11.20
N HIS A 299 -2.53 -17.63 11.13
CA HIS A 299 -1.78 -17.21 12.30
C HIS A 299 -1.44 -15.71 12.19
N PRO A 300 -1.37 -14.98 13.32
CA PRO A 300 -1.04 -13.56 13.30
C PRO A 300 0.41 -13.33 12.85
N ILE A 301 0.65 -12.22 12.15
CA ILE A 301 1.98 -11.67 11.90
C ILE A 301 2.23 -10.54 12.91
N ALA A 302 3.49 -10.38 13.34
CA ALA A 302 3.86 -9.32 14.27
C ALA A 302 3.62 -7.94 13.63
N GLU A 303 2.96 -7.05 14.36
CA GLU A 303 2.70 -5.69 13.87
C GLU A 303 4.00 -4.88 13.80
N LEU A 304 4.15 -4.10 12.72
CA LEU A 304 5.25 -3.15 12.53
C LEU A 304 4.69 -1.74 12.65
N ASP A 305 5.35 -0.86 13.41
CA ASP A 305 4.98 0.55 13.51
C ASP A 305 5.51 1.36 12.31
N VAL A 306 5.07 0.95 11.11
CA VAL A 306 5.43 1.55 9.82
C VAL A 306 5.03 3.03 9.73
N LYS A 307 3.98 3.43 10.47
CA LYS A 307 3.53 4.82 10.55
C LYS A 307 4.57 5.69 11.25
N ARG A 308 5.09 5.23 12.39
CA ARG A 308 6.14 5.94 13.13
C ARG A 308 7.44 5.97 12.33
N GLU A 309 7.84 4.84 11.76
CA GLU A 309 9.03 4.72 10.91
C GLU A 309 9.00 5.72 9.74
N TYR A 310 7.88 5.77 9.01
CA TYR A 310 7.71 6.73 7.92
C TYR A 310 7.76 8.19 8.40
N SER A 311 7.14 8.49 9.54
CA SER A 311 7.16 9.84 10.13
C SER A 311 8.57 10.27 10.51
N ILE A 312 9.40 9.35 11.01
CA ILE A 312 10.81 9.62 11.34
C ILE A 312 11.64 9.85 10.08
N LEU A 313 11.45 9.03 9.05
CA LEU A 313 12.11 9.20 7.76
C LEU A 313 11.78 10.58 7.18
N GLN A 314 10.51 10.97 7.14
CA GLN A 314 10.09 12.30 6.68
C GLN A 314 10.76 13.42 7.49
N LYS A 315 10.73 13.34 8.82
CA LYS A 315 11.38 14.34 9.70
C LYS A 315 12.87 14.47 9.42
N SER A 316 13.56 13.35 9.20
CA SER A 316 15.00 13.32 8.92
C SER A 316 15.33 13.99 7.58
N LEU A 317 14.53 13.75 6.54
CA LEU A 317 14.70 14.42 5.25
C LEU A 317 14.36 15.92 5.32
N ILE A 318 13.35 16.30 6.10
CA ILE A 318 13.01 17.72 6.35
C ILE A 318 14.14 18.41 7.11
N GLU A 319 14.69 17.78 8.13
CA GLU A 319 15.82 18.30 8.90
C GLU A 319 17.06 18.47 8.01
N ALA A 320 17.39 17.46 7.21
CA ALA A 320 18.46 17.54 6.23
C ALA A 320 18.28 18.71 5.26
N SER A 321 17.05 18.96 4.78
CA SER A 321 16.80 20.06 3.84
C SER A 321 17.12 21.47 4.36
N LYS A 322 17.27 21.62 5.68
CA LYS A 322 17.68 22.89 6.33
C LYS A 322 19.19 23.06 6.40
N PHE A 323 19.97 22.04 6.03
CA PHE A 323 21.42 22.07 6.06
C PHE A 323 21.98 22.83 4.85
N ALA A 324 22.97 23.70 5.10
CA ALA A 324 23.78 24.32 4.06
C ALA A 324 25.24 24.32 4.52
N LYS A 325 26.14 23.85 3.64
CA LYS A 325 27.58 23.80 3.89
C LYS A 325 28.28 24.83 3.01
N ARG A 326 29.18 25.63 3.57
CA ARG A 326 30.10 26.42 2.75
C ARG A 326 31.30 25.52 2.37
N PRO A 327 31.66 25.40 1.08
CA PRO A 327 32.87 24.69 0.70
C PRO A 327 34.08 25.40 1.33
N ALA A 328 35.04 24.62 1.84
CA ALA A 328 36.27 25.19 2.39
C ALA A 328 37.04 25.90 1.27
N SER A 329 37.54 27.11 1.52
CA SER A 329 38.42 27.81 0.58
C SER A 329 39.66 26.96 0.35
N VAL A 330 39.89 26.51 -0.88
CA VAL A 330 41.15 25.90 -1.27
C VAL A 330 42.24 26.94 -1.03
N ASN A 331 43.29 26.56 -0.31
CA ASN A 331 44.37 27.44 0.14
C ASN A 331 44.91 28.32 -1.00
N ASP A 332 44.71 29.63 -0.88
CA ASP A 332 45.53 30.64 -1.55
C ASP A 332 46.94 30.55 -0.95
N THR A 333 47.76 29.69 -1.51
CA THR A 333 49.20 29.62 -1.22
C THR A 333 50.02 30.61 -2.06
N SER A 334 49.37 31.61 -2.67
CA SER A 334 50.05 32.74 -3.32
C SER A 334 49.64 34.03 -2.62
N GLY A 335 50.52 34.55 -1.78
CA GLY A 335 50.34 35.83 -1.12
C GLY A 335 50.08 36.94 -2.14
N ASN A 336 48.90 37.52 -2.11
CA ASN A 336 48.68 38.89 -2.52
C ASN A 336 47.45 39.47 -1.80
N ASN A 337 47.70 40.48 -0.97
CA ASN A 337 46.69 41.19 -0.19
C ASN A 337 45.79 42.04 -1.11
N GLY A 338 44.70 41.45 -1.60
CA GLY A 338 43.51 42.17 -2.05
C GLY A 338 42.32 41.81 -1.14
N PRO A 339 41.28 42.67 -1.01
CA PRO A 339 40.10 42.31 -0.23
C PRO A 339 39.43 41.10 -0.88
N GLY A 340 39.61 39.94 -0.26
CA GLY A 340 39.21 38.65 -0.79
C GLY A 340 37.74 38.63 -1.17
N THR A 341 37.46 38.30 -2.44
CA THR A 341 36.11 38.05 -2.91
C THR A 341 35.66 36.73 -2.27
N MET A 342 35.05 36.80 -1.09
CA MET A 342 34.51 35.64 -0.36
C MET A 342 33.59 34.84 -1.30
N SER A 343 33.96 33.59 -1.60
CA SER A 343 33.16 32.70 -2.42
C SER A 343 31.73 32.62 -1.88
N ARG A 344 30.76 33.01 -2.73
CA ARG A 344 29.32 33.07 -2.42
C ARG A 344 28.61 31.73 -2.69
N ILE A 345 29.36 30.65 -2.90
CA ILE A 345 28.82 29.34 -3.23
C ILE A 345 28.52 28.56 -1.94
N TYR A 346 27.30 28.05 -1.83
CA TYR A 346 26.88 27.12 -0.77
C TYR A 346 26.54 25.76 -1.38
N GLN A 347 26.85 24.69 -0.66
CA GLN A 347 26.40 23.34 -0.97
C GLN A 347 25.17 23.03 -0.12
N CYS A 348 24.03 22.75 -0.76
CA CYS A 348 22.79 22.39 -0.09
C CYS A 348 22.24 21.06 -0.61
N PRO A 349 21.47 20.32 0.20
CA PRO A 349 20.82 19.09 -0.24
C PRO A 349 19.87 19.31 -1.42
N ARG A 350 19.94 18.41 -2.40
CA ARG A 350 19.02 18.39 -3.54
C ARG A 350 17.62 17.96 -3.13
N GLN A 351 16.66 18.20 -4.02
CA GLN A 351 15.29 17.78 -3.80
C GLN A 351 15.14 16.25 -3.92
N ILE A 352 15.15 15.54 -2.79
CA ILE A 352 14.75 14.13 -2.72
C ILE A 352 13.22 14.03 -2.85
N SER A 353 12.76 13.25 -3.83
CA SER A 353 11.37 12.83 -4.04
C SER A 353 11.11 11.51 -3.31
N VAL A 354 9.99 11.38 -2.60
CA VAL A 354 9.65 10.15 -1.87
C VAL A 354 8.39 9.53 -2.45
N VAL A 355 8.47 8.27 -2.82
CA VAL A 355 7.33 7.48 -3.29
C VAL A 355 7.09 6.37 -2.27
N ALA A 356 6.02 6.50 -1.47
CA ALA A 356 5.68 5.53 -0.44
C ALA A 356 4.43 4.73 -0.83
N LYS A 357 4.48 3.41 -0.72
CA LYS A 357 3.36 2.49 -1.01
C LYS A 357 3.37 1.27 -0.08
N PHE A 358 2.25 0.57 0.03
CA PHE A 358 2.23 -0.78 0.61
C PHE A 358 2.80 -1.79 -0.40
N ALA A 359 3.56 -2.76 0.11
CA ALA A 359 4.33 -3.70 -0.69
C ALA A 359 3.44 -4.86 -1.15
N ASN A 360 3.09 -4.86 -2.44
CA ASN A 360 2.57 -6.01 -3.15
C ASN A 360 3.38 -6.16 -4.45
N THR A 361 3.15 -7.26 -5.17
CA THR A 361 3.91 -7.55 -6.39
C THR A 361 3.79 -6.42 -7.42
N ASP A 362 2.61 -5.82 -7.58
CA ASP A 362 2.37 -4.75 -8.56
C ASP A 362 3.03 -3.43 -8.16
N THR A 363 2.95 -3.03 -6.89
CA THR A 363 3.55 -1.79 -6.39
C THR A 363 5.07 -1.88 -6.37
N PHE A 364 5.61 -3.06 -6.05
CA PHE A 364 7.04 -3.33 -6.13
C PHE A 364 7.52 -3.26 -7.59
N ARG A 365 6.86 -3.97 -8.51
CA ARG A 365 7.18 -3.92 -9.95
C ARG A 365 7.09 -2.50 -10.48
N ALA A 366 6.01 -1.78 -10.20
CA ALA A 366 5.86 -0.39 -10.62
C ALA A 366 6.99 0.50 -10.08
N MET A 367 7.43 0.31 -8.84
CA MET A 367 8.52 1.09 -8.25
C MET A 367 9.87 0.79 -8.91
N VAL A 368 10.16 -0.47 -9.20
CA VAL A 368 11.37 -0.87 -9.92
C VAL A 368 11.35 -0.36 -11.36
N THR A 369 10.22 -0.55 -12.07
CA THR A 369 10.05 -0.11 -13.47
C THR A 369 10.11 1.41 -13.63
N LEU A 370 9.51 2.18 -12.72
CA LEU A 370 9.57 3.64 -12.74
C LEU A 370 10.96 4.17 -12.37
N GLY A 371 11.76 3.35 -11.68
CA GLY A 371 13.11 3.67 -11.21
C GLY A 371 13.12 4.42 -9.87
N CYS A 372 14.00 4.00 -8.98
CA CYS A 372 14.36 4.73 -7.76
C CYS A 372 15.84 4.51 -7.45
N ARG A 373 16.49 5.52 -6.85
CA ARG A 373 17.93 5.45 -6.54
C ARG A 373 18.19 4.70 -5.22
N ALA A 374 17.27 4.85 -4.28
CA ALA A 374 17.28 4.15 -3.01
C ALA A 374 15.88 3.58 -2.70
N LEU A 375 15.84 2.43 -2.04
CA LEU A 375 14.62 1.76 -1.60
C LEU A 375 14.69 1.48 -0.10
N HIS A 376 13.73 1.99 0.65
CA HIS A 376 13.46 1.59 2.03
C HIS A 376 12.38 0.51 2.01
N PHE A 377 12.71 -0.72 2.36
CA PHE A 377 11.74 -1.79 2.55
C PHE A 377 11.59 -2.07 4.04
N SER A 378 10.37 -1.97 4.55
CA SER A 378 10.02 -2.33 5.93
C SER A 378 8.99 -3.45 5.90
N GLY A 379 9.29 -4.57 6.55
CA GLY A 379 8.48 -5.77 6.44
C GLY A 379 9.02 -6.96 7.21
N HIS A 380 8.48 -8.14 6.90
CA HIS A 380 8.93 -9.42 7.45
C HIS A 380 9.40 -10.36 6.34
N GLY A 381 10.08 -11.42 6.75
CA GLY A 381 10.47 -12.52 5.89
C GLY A 381 10.93 -13.71 6.71
N ASP A 382 11.18 -14.82 6.04
CA ASP A 382 11.88 -15.98 6.58
C ASP A 382 13.20 -16.19 5.82
N GLU A 383 13.87 -17.31 6.03
CA GLU A 383 15.16 -17.62 5.41
C GLU A 383 15.11 -17.73 3.87
N ASN A 384 13.93 -17.99 3.30
CA ASN A 384 13.73 -18.27 1.88
C ASN A 384 12.77 -17.30 1.19
N HIS A 385 11.95 -16.57 1.96
CA HIS A 385 10.86 -15.76 1.45
C HIS A 385 10.84 -14.34 2.03
N LEU A 386 10.60 -13.38 1.16
CA LEU A 386 10.20 -12.02 1.49
C LEU A 386 8.68 -11.95 1.57
N TYR A 387 8.11 -11.40 2.63
CA TYR A 387 6.65 -11.29 2.73
C TYR A 387 6.17 -10.00 2.11
N PHE A 388 5.35 -10.10 1.07
CA PHE A 388 4.51 -9.03 0.54
C PHE A 388 3.07 -9.18 1.04
N GLU A 389 2.22 -8.22 0.69
CA GLU A 389 0.79 -8.30 0.91
C GLU A 389 0.09 -8.79 -0.37
N ASP A 390 -0.97 -9.59 -0.20
CA ASP A 390 -1.92 -9.95 -1.26
C ASP A 390 -2.90 -8.81 -1.59
N GLY A 391 -2.77 -7.66 -0.93
CA GLY A 391 -3.70 -6.54 -1.02
C GLY A 391 -4.93 -6.66 -0.12
N MET A 392 -5.09 -7.76 0.62
CA MET A 392 -6.24 -8.05 1.51
C MET A 392 -5.81 -8.28 2.97
N GLY A 393 -4.51 -8.32 3.22
CA GLY A 393 -3.91 -8.50 4.55
C GLY A 393 -3.45 -9.90 4.88
N LEU A 394 -3.36 -10.75 3.86
CA LEU A 394 -2.64 -12.02 3.94
C LEU A 394 -1.20 -11.82 3.45
N VAL A 395 -0.28 -12.57 4.05
CA VAL A 395 1.08 -12.73 3.55
C VAL A 395 1.06 -13.35 2.15
N HIS A 396 1.73 -12.69 1.21
CA HIS A 396 2.13 -13.25 -0.06
C HIS A 396 3.65 -13.50 -0.03
N PRO A 397 4.10 -14.76 0.18
CA PRO A 397 5.52 -15.06 0.27
C PRO A 397 6.17 -15.04 -1.12
N ILE A 398 7.22 -14.23 -1.26
CA ILE A 398 8.02 -14.10 -2.48
C ILE A 398 9.36 -14.83 -2.26
N PRO A 399 9.64 -15.93 -2.98
CA PRO A 399 10.93 -16.59 -2.86
C PRO A 399 12.05 -15.69 -3.41
N HIS A 400 13.29 -15.88 -2.95
CA HIS A 400 14.44 -15.09 -3.41
C HIS A 400 14.61 -15.07 -4.94
N LYS A 401 14.35 -16.20 -5.61
CA LYS A 401 14.35 -16.28 -7.08
C LYS A 401 13.26 -15.41 -7.71
N GLY A 402 12.08 -15.37 -7.10
CA GLY A 402 10.99 -14.49 -7.52
C GLY A 402 11.37 -13.01 -7.37
N LEU A 403 12.11 -12.63 -6.32
CA LEU A 403 12.63 -11.28 -6.17
C LEU A 403 13.58 -10.90 -7.33
N GLN A 404 14.48 -11.80 -7.72
CA GLN A 404 15.36 -11.61 -8.88
C GLN A 404 14.56 -11.43 -10.16
N GLU A 405 13.55 -12.26 -10.40
CA GLU A 405 12.66 -12.16 -11.57
C GLU A 405 11.92 -10.81 -11.60
N LEU A 406 11.47 -10.29 -10.45
CA LEU A 406 10.83 -8.96 -10.37
C LEU A 406 11.79 -7.82 -10.73
N PHE A 407 13.08 -7.94 -10.38
CA PHE A 407 14.09 -6.97 -10.79
C PHE A 407 14.47 -7.10 -12.27
N SER A 408 14.66 -8.32 -12.77
CA SER A 408 15.00 -8.58 -14.18
C SER A 408 13.88 -8.18 -15.13
N ALA A 409 12.61 -8.40 -14.76
CA ALA A 409 11.46 -7.99 -15.56
C ALA A 409 11.28 -6.46 -15.61
N GLY A 410 11.79 -5.74 -14.62
CA GLY A 410 11.72 -4.27 -14.55
C GLY A 410 12.86 -3.55 -15.27
N GLY A 411 13.94 -4.27 -15.63
CA GLY A 411 15.14 -3.72 -16.27
C GLY A 411 15.44 -4.40 -17.61
N GLY A 412 15.09 -3.76 -18.72
CA GLY A 412 15.47 -4.23 -20.05
C GLY A 412 16.98 -4.10 -20.28
N GLY A 413 17.76 -5.14 -19.95
CA GLY A 413 19.18 -5.29 -20.31
C GLY A 413 20.17 -4.23 -19.82
N GLY A 414 19.72 -3.18 -19.11
CA GLY A 414 20.54 -2.10 -18.55
C GLY A 414 20.78 -2.25 -17.05
N GLU A 415 21.82 -1.57 -16.55
CA GLU A 415 22.19 -1.51 -15.13
C GLU A 415 21.03 -0.90 -14.30
N SER A 416 20.69 -1.54 -13.17
CA SER A 416 19.61 -1.07 -12.29
C SER A 416 19.89 0.35 -11.77
N THR A 417 18.87 1.21 -11.79
CA THR A 417 18.97 2.57 -11.19
C THR A 417 19.04 2.53 -9.66
N LEU A 418 18.61 1.41 -9.06
CA LEU A 418 18.61 1.19 -7.62
C LEU A 418 20.01 0.85 -7.13
N ARG A 419 20.57 1.74 -6.30
CA ARG A 419 21.93 1.61 -5.75
C ARG A 419 21.96 1.21 -4.29
N LEU A 420 20.94 1.61 -3.55
CA LEU A 420 20.86 1.39 -2.11
C LEU A 420 19.51 0.76 -1.73
N VAL A 421 19.55 -0.36 -1.01
CA VAL A 421 18.38 -0.91 -0.32
C VAL A 421 18.62 -0.88 1.18
N PHE A 422 17.64 -0.41 1.94
CA PHE A 422 17.60 -0.62 3.39
C PHE A 422 16.43 -1.55 3.71
N VAL A 423 16.74 -2.74 4.23
CA VAL A 423 15.78 -3.75 4.67
C VAL A 423 15.58 -3.66 6.19
N SER A 424 14.56 -2.90 6.57
CA SER A 424 14.05 -2.77 7.94
C SER A 424 13.16 -3.97 8.27
N ALA A 425 13.78 -5.13 8.51
CA ALA A 425 13.09 -6.36 8.91
C ALA A 425 13.89 -7.09 10.01
N CYS A 426 13.20 -7.74 10.94
CA CYS A 426 13.86 -8.64 11.89
C CYS A 426 14.33 -9.90 11.13
N SER A 427 15.56 -10.38 11.38
CA SER A 427 16.16 -11.46 10.57
C SER A 427 16.30 -11.09 9.08
N SER A 428 16.71 -9.85 8.77
CA SER A 428 16.82 -9.41 7.38
C SER A 428 18.09 -9.86 6.65
N ALA A 429 18.93 -10.70 7.26
CA ALA A 429 20.18 -11.14 6.62
C ALA A 429 19.96 -11.91 5.31
N PRO A 430 19.13 -12.98 5.27
CA PRO A 430 18.84 -13.69 4.02
C PRO A 430 18.24 -12.77 2.95
N LEU A 431 17.34 -11.87 3.37
CA LEU A 431 16.72 -10.87 2.50
C LEU A 431 17.75 -9.89 1.94
N ALA A 432 18.66 -9.40 2.77
CA ALA A 432 19.71 -8.48 2.35
C ALA A 432 20.64 -9.13 1.32
N TYR A 433 21.03 -10.40 1.51
CA TYR A 433 21.79 -11.16 0.52
C TYR A 433 20.99 -11.41 -0.76
N ALA A 434 19.67 -11.58 -0.69
CA ALA A 434 18.82 -11.69 -1.87
C ALA A 434 18.87 -10.40 -2.71
N PHE A 435 18.81 -9.22 -2.08
CA PHE A 435 18.98 -7.94 -2.79
C PHE A 435 20.40 -7.76 -3.37
N VAL A 436 21.45 -8.18 -2.66
CA VAL A 436 22.82 -8.20 -3.20
C VAL A 436 22.90 -9.10 -4.44
N SER A 437 22.25 -10.26 -4.41
CA SER A 437 22.21 -11.20 -5.53
C SER A 437 21.45 -10.65 -6.76
N CYS A 438 20.58 -9.65 -6.56
CA CYS A 438 19.96 -8.88 -7.63
C CYS A 438 20.89 -7.80 -8.24
N GLY A 439 22.16 -7.74 -7.82
CA GLY A 439 23.15 -6.79 -8.33
C GLY A 439 23.11 -5.41 -7.67
N ILE A 440 22.46 -5.28 -6.51
CA ILE A 440 22.39 -3.99 -5.80
C ILE A 440 23.71 -3.74 -5.06
N PRO A 441 24.41 -2.62 -5.33
CA PRO A 441 25.74 -2.34 -4.76
C PRO A 441 25.77 -2.17 -3.26
N HIS A 442 24.69 -1.64 -2.66
CA HIS A 442 24.65 -1.32 -1.25
C HIS A 442 23.34 -1.82 -0.62
N VAL A 443 23.46 -2.71 0.36
CA VAL A 443 22.29 -3.23 1.08
C VAL A 443 22.53 -3.16 2.58
N ILE A 444 21.64 -2.48 3.28
CA ILE A 444 21.63 -2.42 4.74
C ILE A 444 20.60 -3.42 5.26
N GLY A 445 21.03 -4.25 6.20
CA GLY A 445 20.18 -5.23 6.87
C GLY A 445 20.59 -5.45 8.32
N VAL A 446 20.08 -6.53 8.89
CA VAL A 446 20.21 -6.89 10.30
C VAL A 446 20.64 -8.36 10.38
N ARG A 447 21.76 -8.60 11.04
CA ARG A 447 22.45 -9.90 11.10
C ARG A 447 21.74 -10.97 11.93
N THR A 448 20.94 -10.60 12.94
CA THR A 448 20.43 -11.54 13.95
C THR A 448 18.94 -11.83 13.84
N ASN A 449 18.53 -13.08 14.12
CA ASN A 449 17.13 -13.52 14.30
C ASN A 449 16.47 -13.01 15.59
N GLN A 450 17.17 -12.17 16.35
CA GLN A 450 16.61 -11.54 17.54
C GLN A 450 15.89 -10.25 17.14
N LYS A 451 14.70 -10.04 17.69
CA LYS A 451 13.97 -8.77 17.55
C LYS A 451 14.90 -7.62 17.93
N ILE A 452 15.12 -6.69 17.00
CA ILE A 452 15.69 -5.40 17.35
C ILE A 452 14.62 -4.65 18.14
N GLU A 453 15.02 -3.98 19.22
CA GLU A 453 14.13 -3.06 19.92
C GLU A 453 13.71 -1.96 18.93
N ASP A 454 12.42 -1.70 18.76
CA ASP A 454 11.90 -0.69 17.81
C ASP A 454 12.64 0.65 17.92
N TYR A 455 13.04 1.04 19.13
CA TYR A 455 13.85 2.24 19.41
C TYR A 455 15.19 2.28 18.67
N ALA A 456 15.88 1.15 18.53
CA ALA A 456 17.16 1.07 17.83
C ALA A 456 17.00 1.18 16.32
N ALA A 457 16.00 0.50 15.73
CA ALA A 457 15.70 0.63 14.30
C ALA A 457 15.28 2.06 13.94
N ILE A 458 14.47 2.69 14.81
CA ILE A 458 14.07 4.10 14.70
C ILE A 458 15.28 5.04 14.74
N GLU A 459 16.17 4.88 15.73
CA GLU A 459 17.34 5.74 15.89
C GLU A 459 18.33 5.58 14.73
N PHE A 460 18.53 4.34 14.28
CA PHE A 460 19.33 4.05 13.11
C PHE A 460 18.76 4.72 11.85
N THR A 461 17.47 4.52 11.55
CA THR A 461 16.79 5.12 10.39
C THR A 461 16.89 6.64 10.41
N ARG A 462 16.68 7.25 11.57
CA ARG A 462 16.78 8.71 11.74
C ARG A 462 18.17 9.23 11.38
N ALA A 463 19.20 8.68 12.02
CA ALA A 463 20.59 9.10 11.82
C ALA A 463 21.09 8.79 10.41
N PHE A 464 20.72 7.62 9.87
CA PHE A 464 21.10 7.18 8.52
C PHE A 464 20.56 8.12 7.44
N TYR A 465 19.24 8.36 7.40
CA TYR A 465 18.64 9.21 6.36
C TYR A 465 19.02 10.68 6.49
N LEU A 466 19.26 11.17 7.72
CA LEU A 466 19.81 12.51 7.93
C LEU A 466 21.22 12.63 7.33
N ALA A 467 22.10 11.67 7.58
CA ALA A 467 23.45 11.65 7.00
C ALA A 467 23.42 11.48 5.47
N LEU A 468 22.60 10.56 4.96
CA LEU A 468 22.48 10.28 3.54
C LEU A 468 21.98 11.51 2.76
N ALA A 469 20.93 12.17 3.27
CA ALA A 469 20.36 13.36 2.65
C ALA A 469 21.25 14.61 2.77
N THR A 470 22.22 14.62 3.68
CA THR A 470 23.23 15.69 3.78
C THR A 470 24.47 15.42 2.92
N GLY A 471 24.39 14.46 1.98
CA GLY A 471 25.43 14.20 0.98
C GLY A 471 26.62 13.40 1.51
N LYS A 472 26.44 12.63 2.58
CA LYS A 472 27.43 11.65 3.03
C LYS A 472 27.39 10.40 2.14
N SER A 473 28.52 9.69 2.04
CA SER A 473 28.55 8.38 1.38
C SER A 473 27.71 7.35 2.15
N VAL A 474 27.38 6.23 1.51
CA VAL A 474 26.65 5.14 2.17
C VAL A 474 27.40 4.64 3.39
N GLY A 475 28.69 4.34 3.27
CA GLY A 475 29.51 3.83 4.37
C GLY A 475 29.62 4.82 5.54
N ALA A 476 29.78 6.11 5.24
CA ALA A 476 29.80 7.15 6.27
C ALA A 476 28.43 7.29 6.97
N SER A 477 27.34 7.25 6.20
CA SER A 477 25.97 7.34 6.74
C SER A 477 25.64 6.15 7.63
N PHE A 478 26.04 4.94 7.22
CA PHE A 478 25.91 3.71 8.00
C PHE A 478 26.69 3.81 9.32
N THR A 479 27.95 4.24 9.26
CA THR A 479 28.80 4.41 10.46
C THR A 479 28.20 5.42 11.43
N ILE A 480 27.70 6.56 10.94
CA ILE A 480 27.02 7.57 11.77
C ILE A 480 25.79 6.96 12.46
N ALA A 481 24.99 6.19 11.72
CA ALA A 481 23.79 5.55 12.25
C ALA A 481 24.12 4.51 13.34
N GLN A 482 25.13 3.67 13.11
CA GLN A 482 25.62 2.72 14.13
C GLN A 482 26.11 3.44 15.39
N GLN A 483 26.86 4.54 15.25
CA GLN A 483 27.31 5.31 16.40
C GLN A 483 26.14 5.97 17.15
N SER A 484 25.11 6.43 16.44
CA SER A 484 23.89 6.98 17.05
C SER A 484 23.18 5.94 17.92
N VAL A 485 23.03 4.70 17.41
CA VAL A 485 22.48 3.58 18.18
C VAL A 485 23.39 3.25 19.37
N ALA A 486 24.70 3.12 19.15
CA ALA A 486 25.67 2.73 20.18
C ALA A 486 25.77 3.72 21.35
N LYS A 487 25.35 4.98 21.15
CA LYS A 487 25.36 6.04 22.16
C LYS A 487 23.97 6.42 22.66
N SER A 488 22.92 5.74 22.22
CA SER A 488 21.55 6.07 22.62
C SER A 488 21.27 5.63 24.07
N PRO A 489 20.77 6.53 24.93
CA PRO A 489 20.45 6.19 26.33
C PRO A 489 19.19 5.33 26.48
N ASN A 490 18.34 5.27 25.45
CA ASN A 490 17.03 4.60 25.49
C ASN A 490 17.09 3.14 25.00
N ILE A 491 18.28 2.63 24.66
CA ILE A 491 18.48 1.28 24.12
C ILE A 491 19.24 0.47 25.14
N ARG A 492 18.78 -0.75 25.44
CA ARG A 492 19.49 -1.65 26.35
C ARG A 492 20.64 -2.33 25.63
N GLY A 493 21.85 -2.25 26.18
CA GLY A 493 23.05 -2.80 25.55
C GLY A 493 23.32 -2.18 24.16
N PRO A 494 23.39 -0.84 24.04
CA PRO A 494 23.35 -0.13 22.76
C PRO A 494 24.46 -0.52 21.80
N MET A 495 25.67 -0.82 22.29
CA MET A 495 26.79 -1.28 21.47
C MET A 495 26.49 -2.62 20.78
N ALA A 496 26.03 -3.61 21.56
CA ALA A 496 25.68 -4.93 21.02
C ALA A 496 24.51 -4.85 20.03
N VAL A 497 23.59 -3.89 20.20
CA VAL A 497 22.49 -3.67 19.24
C VAL A 497 22.98 -2.98 17.97
N ALA A 498 23.89 -2.00 18.07
CA ALA A 498 24.47 -1.34 16.91
C ALA A 498 25.24 -2.30 15.99
N GLU A 499 25.94 -3.29 16.56
CA GLU A 499 26.66 -4.34 15.84
C GLU A 499 25.74 -5.32 15.10
N LYS A 500 24.43 -5.32 15.38
CA LYS A 500 23.46 -6.14 14.64
C LYS A 500 23.18 -5.59 13.25
N PHE A 501 23.37 -4.29 13.02
CA PHE A 501 23.22 -3.71 11.69
C PHE A 501 24.43 -4.08 10.84
N MET A 502 24.17 -4.46 9.59
CA MET A 502 25.20 -4.81 8.62
C MET A 502 25.00 -4.04 7.32
N LEU A 503 26.12 -3.73 6.67
CA LEU A 503 26.18 -3.14 5.35
C LEU A 503 26.83 -4.17 4.41
N LEU A 504 26.16 -4.48 3.32
CA LEU A 504 26.58 -5.48 2.34
C LEU A 504 26.80 -4.85 0.96
N PRO A 505 27.70 -5.43 0.15
CA PRO A 505 28.65 -6.51 0.50
C PRO A 505 29.69 -6.08 1.55
N GLU A 506 30.10 -6.93 2.48
CA GLU A 506 30.99 -6.50 3.60
C GLU A 506 32.33 -5.93 3.12
N ASP A 507 32.86 -6.44 2.01
CA ASP A 507 34.10 -5.99 1.37
C ASP A 507 33.87 -5.01 0.19
N GLY A 508 32.65 -4.49 0.04
CA GLY A 508 32.27 -3.58 -1.04
C GLY A 508 32.78 -2.15 -0.86
N ASP A 509 32.97 -1.43 -1.97
CA ASP A 509 33.20 0.02 -1.92
C ASP A 509 31.88 0.75 -1.63
N HIS A 510 31.75 1.29 -0.42
CA HIS A 510 30.59 2.07 0.03
C HIS A 510 30.84 3.58 0.04
N SER A 511 31.79 4.07 -0.77
CA SER A 511 32.09 5.49 -0.93
C SER A 511 31.07 6.27 -1.77
N GLU A 512 30.15 5.57 -2.45
CA GLU A 512 29.12 6.19 -3.28
C GLU A 512 28.24 7.16 -2.48
N ILE A 513 27.97 8.34 -3.06
CA ILE A 513 27.03 9.34 -2.54
C ILE A 513 25.72 9.20 -3.31
N ILE A 514 24.70 8.67 -2.65
CA ILE A 514 23.38 8.43 -3.26
C ILE A 514 22.68 9.75 -3.62
N PHE A 515 22.78 10.75 -2.74
CA PHE A 515 22.14 12.07 -2.93
C PHE A 515 23.18 13.19 -2.83
N PRO A 516 23.88 13.54 -3.93
CA PRO A 516 24.88 14.59 -3.93
C PRO A 516 24.27 15.99 -3.66
N LEU A 517 25.06 16.86 -3.02
CA LEU A 517 24.69 18.25 -2.76
C LEU A 517 24.70 19.09 -4.05
N ALA A 518 23.82 20.09 -4.14
CA ALA A 518 23.85 21.10 -5.20
C ALA A 518 24.66 22.32 -4.75
N ALA A 519 25.48 22.86 -5.65
CA ALA A 519 26.13 24.16 -5.47
C ALA A 519 25.16 25.28 -5.84
N VAL A 520 25.01 26.28 -4.99
CA VAL A 520 24.11 27.43 -5.16
C VAL A 520 24.88 28.73 -4.90
N GLU A 521 24.82 29.67 -5.83
CA GLU A 521 25.41 31.00 -5.70
C GLU A 521 24.47 31.97 -4.97
N SER A 522 24.97 32.64 -3.94
CA SER A 522 24.20 33.60 -3.13
C SER A 522 24.11 34.97 -3.81
N THR A 523 22.98 35.29 -4.44
CA THR A 523 22.70 36.60 -5.05
C THR A 523 22.00 37.60 -4.11
N GLY A 524 21.73 37.22 -2.85
CA GLY A 524 20.98 37.99 -1.85
C GLY A 524 20.27 37.04 -0.90
N THR A 525 19.75 37.53 0.24
CA THR A 525 19.14 36.74 1.34
C THR A 525 18.56 35.40 0.86
N VAL A 526 19.30 34.31 1.07
CA VAL A 526 18.84 32.97 0.71
C VAL A 526 17.60 32.71 1.53
N ASN A 527 16.43 32.80 0.90
CA ASN A 527 15.18 32.52 1.56
C ASN A 527 15.12 31.00 1.76
N LEU A 528 15.76 30.52 2.84
CA LEU A 528 15.68 29.15 3.37
C LEU A 528 14.29 28.92 3.98
N GLU A 529 13.23 29.44 3.35
CA GLU A 529 11.88 29.10 3.74
C GLU A 529 11.76 27.57 3.69
N PRO A 530 11.16 26.93 4.71
CA PRO A 530 10.94 25.50 4.69
C PRO A 530 10.24 25.14 3.38
N MET A 531 10.93 24.40 2.51
CA MET A 531 10.36 23.99 1.23
C MET A 531 8.98 23.35 1.48
N LYS A 532 7.93 23.94 0.89
CA LYS A 532 6.51 23.74 1.24
C LYS A 532 6.15 22.26 1.46
N ALA A 533 5.39 22.01 2.54
CA ALA A 533 4.99 20.71 3.12
C ALA A 533 4.20 19.73 2.22
N LYS A 534 4.02 19.97 0.91
CA LYS A 534 3.34 19.05 -0.04
C LYS A 534 4.27 17.96 -0.61
N ARG A 535 5.41 17.72 0.03
CA ARG A 535 6.55 16.99 -0.56
C ARG A 535 6.55 15.48 -0.34
N TYR A 536 5.82 14.99 0.66
CA TYR A 536 5.79 13.58 1.01
C TYR A 536 4.36 13.04 0.92
N PRO A 537 4.13 11.87 0.32
CA PRO A 537 2.79 11.29 0.25
C PRO A 537 2.27 11.04 1.67
N LYS A 538 1.07 11.52 1.96
CA LYS A 538 0.34 11.20 3.20
C LYS A 538 -0.33 9.84 3.00
N LEU A 539 0.29 8.78 3.51
CA LEU A 539 -0.32 7.44 3.54
C LEU A 539 -1.34 7.30 4.67
N TRP A 540 -1.04 7.91 5.82
CA TRP A 540 -1.94 7.99 6.97
C TRP A 540 -2.45 9.42 7.11
N PHE A 541 -3.73 9.56 7.41
CA PHE A 541 -4.42 10.86 7.54
C PHE A 541 -4.78 11.13 9.00
N ASP A 542 -4.98 12.41 9.34
CA ASP A 542 -5.26 12.85 10.72
C ASP A 542 -6.64 12.38 11.23
N ASP A 543 -7.56 12.01 10.32
CA ASP A 543 -8.90 11.53 10.64
C ASP A 543 -8.95 10.07 11.13
N LEU A 544 -7.83 9.34 11.13
CA LEU A 544 -7.77 7.94 11.58
C LEU A 544 -7.84 7.84 13.11
N PRO A 545 -8.58 6.86 13.66
CA PRO A 545 -8.70 6.71 15.11
C PRO A 545 -7.37 6.31 15.73
N ALA A 546 -7.14 6.78 16.96
CA ALA A 546 -6.07 6.23 17.79
C ALA A 546 -6.35 4.75 18.10
N MET A 547 -5.30 3.94 17.98
CA MET A 547 -5.34 2.54 18.37
C MET A 547 -5.39 2.43 19.90
N CYS A 548 -6.09 1.40 20.39
CA CYS A 548 -6.19 1.11 21.82
C CYS A 548 -4.84 0.62 22.36
N GLN A 549 -4.41 1.10 23.53
CA GLN A 549 -3.22 0.59 24.21
C GLN A 549 -3.42 -0.88 24.60
N GLY A 550 -2.42 -1.73 24.32
CA GLY A 550 -2.49 -3.16 24.59
C GLY A 550 -3.43 -3.95 23.67
N PHE A 551 -3.77 -3.42 22.49
CA PHE A 551 -4.49 -4.17 21.47
C PHE A 551 -3.67 -5.37 21.01
N CYS A 552 -4.17 -6.58 21.27
CA CYS A 552 -3.51 -7.83 20.92
C CYS A 552 -4.52 -8.95 20.65
N ASN A 553 -4.05 -10.06 20.07
CA ASN A 553 -4.82 -11.29 19.87
C ASN A 553 -6.14 -11.13 19.09
N ARG A 554 -6.19 -10.16 18.16
CA ARG A 554 -7.36 -9.90 17.29
C ARG A 554 -7.02 -9.82 15.80
N SER A 555 -5.78 -10.11 15.41
CA SER A 555 -5.31 -9.92 14.02
C SER A 555 -6.08 -10.78 13.03
N VAL A 556 -6.50 -11.99 13.42
CA VAL A 556 -7.28 -12.89 12.55
C VAL A 556 -8.70 -12.36 12.34
N GLU A 557 -9.36 -11.86 13.39
CA GLU A 557 -10.68 -11.24 13.28
C GLU A 557 -10.63 -9.95 12.46
N VAL A 558 -9.63 -9.10 12.70
CA VAL A 558 -9.39 -7.89 11.90
C VAL A 558 -9.18 -8.27 10.43
N TYR A 559 -8.36 -9.29 10.14
CA TYR A 559 -8.14 -9.77 8.77
C TYR A 559 -9.44 -10.21 8.10
N LYS A 560 -10.26 -11.05 8.75
CA LYS A 560 -11.53 -11.51 8.17
C LYS A 560 -12.47 -10.35 7.83
N ILE A 561 -12.51 -9.33 8.69
CA ILE A 561 -13.31 -8.12 8.45
C ILE A 561 -12.71 -7.31 7.29
N CYS A 562 -11.39 -7.11 7.26
CA CYS A 562 -10.71 -6.40 6.17
C CYS A 562 -10.92 -7.11 4.83
N LEU A 563 -10.79 -8.43 4.80
CA LEU A 563 -11.04 -9.28 3.63
C LEU A 563 -12.47 -9.05 3.09
N ALA A 564 -13.49 -9.11 3.96
CA ALA A 564 -14.86 -8.85 3.56
C ALA A 564 -15.09 -7.43 3.03
N LEU A 565 -14.39 -6.44 3.58
CA LEU A 565 -14.49 -5.06 3.11
C LEU A 565 -13.73 -4.84 1.80
N MET A 566 -12.58 -5.47 1.61
CA MET A 566 -11.68 -5.16 0.48
C MET A 566 -12.00 -5.94 -0.79
N MET A 567 -12.83 -6.99 -0.72
CA MET A 567 -13.20 -7.78 -1.91
C MET A 567 -13.89 -6.91 -2.96
N THR A 568 -13.37 -6.94 -4.19
CA THR A 568 -13.74 -6.08 -5.33
C THR A 568 -15.02 -6.52 -6.04
N GLN A 569 -15.62 -7.66 -5.67
CA GLN A 569 -16.94 -8.04 -6.15
C GLN A 569 -17.99 -7.17 -5.48
N SER A 570 -18.44 -6.14 -6.22
CA SER A 570 -19.35 -5.07 -5.81
C SER A 570 -20.73 -5.51 -5.31
N ARG A 571 -21.05 -6.82 -5.36
CA ARG A 571 -22.35 -7.40 -4.96
C ARG A 571 -22.37 -8.09 -3.60
N ILE A 572 -21.24 -8.35 -2.94
CA ILE A 572 -21.23 -9.36 -1.86
C ILE A 572 -21.20 -8.75 -0.44
N THR A 573 -20.35 -7.77 -0.10
CA THR A 573 -20.34 -7.22 1.28
C THR A 573 -19.83 -5.78 1.39
N ARG A 574 -20.76 -4.83 1.57
CA ARG A 574 -20.45 -3.40 1.81
C ARG A 574 -20.81 -2.94 3.23
N LEU A 575 -21.46 -3.82 3.98
CA LEU A 575 -21.93 -3.59 5.34
C LEU A 575 -21.40 -4.70 6.25
N VAL A 576 -20.61 -4.31 7.23
CA VAL A 576 -20.08 -5.22 8.25
C VAL A 576 -20.55 -4.79 9.62
N THR A 577 -21.07 -5.73 10.41
CA THR A 577 -21.47 -5.49 11.80
C THR A 577 -20.58 -6.33 12.72
N ILE A 578 -19.90 -5.66 13.65
CA ILE A 578 -19.09 -6.27 14.70
C ILE A 578 -19.94 -6.37 15.97
N CYS A 579 -20.23 -7.60 16.39
CA CYS A 579 -21.09 -7.92 17.53
C CYS A 579 -20.36 -8.54 18.71
N GLY A 580 -21.00 -8.47 19.88
CA GLY A 580 -20.50 -9.10 21.11
C GLY A 580 -20.87 -8.34 22.37
N GLU A 581 -20.57 -8.94 23.52
CA GLU A 581 -20.90 -8.38 24.84
C GLU A 581 -20.22 -7.03 25.12
N GLU A 582 -20.66 -6.35 26.18
CA GLU A 582 -20.04 -5.10 26.61
C GLU A 582 -18.56 -5.32 27.00
N GLY A 583 -17.67 -4.42 26.57
CA GLY A 583 -16.25 -4.50 26.93
C GLY A 583 -15.44 -5.56 26.19
N ILE A 584 -16.04 -6.29 25.23
CA ILE A 584 -15.36 -7.33 24.45
C ILE A 584 -14.30 -6.80 23.45
N GLY A 585 -14.29 -5.48 23.20
CA GLY A 585 -13.33 -4.82 22.30
C GLY A 585 -13.86 -4.42 20.92
N LYS A 586 -15.18 -4.36 20.70
CA LYS A 586 -15.78 -4.01 19.39
C LYS A 586 -15.22 -2.72 18.77
N THR A 587 -15.22 -1.63 19.54
CA THR A 587 -14.69 -0.33 19.11
C THR A 587 -13.20 -0.41 18.76
N ALA A 588 -12.40 -1.14 19.54
CA ALA A 588 -10.97 -1.32 19.27
C ALA A 588 -10.72 -2.08 17.96
N VAL A 589 -11.51 -3.15 17.69
CA VAL A 589 -11.44 -3.88 16.42
C VAL A 589 -11.88 -3.01 15.25
N ALA A 590 -12.95 -2.23 15.40
CA ALA A 590 -13.41 -1.30 14.34
C ALA A 590 -12.35 -0.24 14.02
N HIS A 591 -11.66 0.30 15.03
CA HIS A 591 -10.56 1.23 14.84
C HIS A 591 -9.34 0.58 14.18
N ALA A 592 -9.03 -0.67 14.53
CA ALA A 592 -7.97 -1.44 13.88
C ALA A 592 -8.26 -1.68 12.39
N VAL A 593 -9.49 -2.08 12.06
CA VAL A 593 -9.95 -2.24 10.67
C VAL A 593 -9.85 -0.90 9.92
N ALA A 594 -10.27 0.21 10.54
CA ALA A 594 -10.17 1.53 9.92
C ALA A 594 -8.72 1.96 9.64
N ASN A 595 -7.80 1.70 10.59
CA ASN A 595 -6.37 1.97 10.40
C ASN A 595 -5.71 1.08 9.35
N TYR A 596 -6.21 -0.13 9.15
CA TYR A 596 -5.68 -1.06 8.14
C TYR A 596 -6.21 -0.77 6.74
N VAL A 597 -7.53 -0.70 6.60
CA VAL A 597 -8.25 -0.54 5.32
C VAL A 597 -8.12 0.89 4.79
N GLY A 598 -8.19 1.89 5.68
CA GLY A 598 -8.19 3.30 5.32
C GLY A 598 -7.05 3.69 4.37
N PRO A 599 -5.77 3.53 4.78
CA PRO A 599 -4.61 3.83 3.93
C PRO A 599 -4.53 3.05 2.61
N ARG A 600 -5.23 1.90 2.49
CA ARG A 600 -5.13 1.01 1.33
C ARG A 600 -6.20 1.27 0.26
N ILE A 601 -7.40 1.71 0.66
CA ILE A 601 -8.53 1.88 -0.29
C ILE A 601 -9.12 3.29 -0.33
N THR A 602 -8.74 4.17 0.61
CA THR A 602 -9.31 5.52 0.74
C THR A 602 -8.23 6.60 0.55
N SER A 603 -8.64 7.87 0.46
CA SER A 603 -7.77 9.05 0.50
C SER A 603 -8.03 9.93 1.72
N GLU A 604 -7.33 11.06 1.83
CA GLU A 604 -7.49 12.02 2.92
C GLU A 604 -8.96 12.45 3.09
N GLY A 605 -9.50 12.18 4.29
CA GLY A 605 -10.90 12.37 4.64
C GLY A 605 -11.88 11.33 4.05
N GLY A 606 -11.39 10.21 3.52
CA GLY A 606 -12.19 9.07 3.06
C GLY A 606 -12.54 8.07 4.17
N VAL A 607 -11.95 8.20 5.36
CA VAL A 607 -12.34 7.44 6.55
C VAL A 607 -13.01 8.40 7.54
N ARG A 608 -14.20 8.03 8.02
CA ARG A 608 -14.91 8.81 9.04
C ARG A 608 -15.55 7.94 10.11
N ILE A 609 -15.43 8.37 11.36
CA ILE A 609 -16.03 7.68 12.51
C ILE A 609 -17.14 8.54 13.10
N PHE A 610 -18.31 7.95 13.24
CA PHE A 610 -19.48 8.51 13.90
C PHE A 610 -19.72 7.74 15.20
N SER A 611 -19.43 8.35 16.34
CA SER A 611 -19.75 7.76 17.64
C SER A 611 -21.23 7.95 17.95
N VAL A 612 -22.04 6.94 17.62
CA VAL A 612 -23.48 6.92 17.92
C VAL A 612 -23.72 6.84 19.42
N ALA A 613 -22.85 6.14 20.16
CA ALA A 613 -22.89 6.12 21.62
C ALA A 613 -22.74 7.52 22.21
N LYS A 614 -21.81 8.34 21.70
CA LYS A 614 -21.65 9.72 22.16
C LYS A 614 -22.85 10.59 21.82
N LEU A 615 -23.38 10.50 20.59
CA LEU A 615 -24.59 11.23 20.19
C LEU A 615 -25.81 10.87 21.06
N ALA A 616 -25.93 9.59 21.45
CA ALA A 616 -26.98 9.15 22.37
C ALA A 616 -26.78 9.71 23.78
N GLN A 617 -25.54 9.76 24.28
CA GLN A 617 -25.24 10.35 25.58
C GLN A 617 -25.55 11.86 25.60
N ASP A 618 -25.13 12.59 24.57
CA ASP A 618 -25.40 14.02 24.44
C ASP A 618 -26.92 14.32 24.44
N GLU A 619 -27.72 13.50 23.74
CA GLU A 619 -29.19 13.62 23.74
C GLU A 619 -29.79 13.35 25.13
N MET A 620 -29.27 12.35 25.85
CA MET A 620 -29.73 12.05 27.22
C MET A 620 -29.40 13.19 28.19
N ASP A 621 -28.20 13.76 28.10
CA ASP A 621 -27.76 14.88 28.95
C ASP A 621 -28.58 16.15 28.66
N GLU A 622 -28.85 16.45 27.38
CA GLU A 622 -29.75 17.53 26.97
C GLU A 622 -31.17 17.32 27.51
N HIS A 623 -31.68 16.09 27.48
CA HIS A 623 -33.01 15.76 27.97
C HIS A 623 -33.12 15.94 29.49
N VAL A 624 -32.12 15.46 30.25
CA VAL A 624 -32.03 15.67 31.70
C VAL A 624 -31.92 17.16 32.03
N GLY A 625 -31.12 17.92 31.26
CA GLY A 625 -30.99 19.37 31.41
C GLY A 625 -32.26 20.17 31.07
N MET A 626 -33.11 19.67 30.16
CA MET A 626 -34.41 20.28 29.83
C MET A 626 -35.50 19.90 30.84
N MET A 627 -35.50 18.66 31.34
CA MET A 627 -36.38 18.23 32.44
C MET A 627 -36.13 19.05 33.71
N ARG A 628 -34.85 19.31 34.05
CA ARG A 628 -34.48 20.21 35.16
C ARG A 628 -34.95 21.65 34.97
N ARG A 629 -35.26 22.07 33.72
CA ARG A 629 -35.73 23.41 33.36
C ARG A 629 -37.26 23.47 33.12
N ASN A 630 -38.02 22.41 33.44
CA ASN A 630 -39.48 22.32 33.25
C ASN A 630 -39.96 22.62 31.80
N ILE A 631 -39.14 22.28 30.80
CA ILE A 631 -39.53 22.43 29.39
C ILE A 631 -40.21 21.14 28.92
N ASN A 632 -41.50 21.22 28.56
CA ASN A 632 -42.27 20.09 28.03
C ASN A 632 -41.75 19.67 26.64
N ILE A 633 -41.38 18.39 26.47
CA ILE A 633 -40.92 17.85 25.19
C ILE A 633 -41.96 16.85 24.66
N ALA A 634 -42.71 17.26 23.64
CA ALA A 634 -43.46 16.33 22.79
C ALA A 634 -42.45 15.53 21.93
N ASN A 635 -42.18 14.28 22.30
CA ASN A 635 -41.08 13.49 21.73
C ASN A 635 -41.61 12.32 20.86
N GLY A 636 -41.67 12.52 19.54
CA GLY A 636 -42.04 11.47 18.56
C GLY A 636 -40.92 11.07 17.58
N ARG A 637 -39.80 11.79 17.52
CA ARG A 637 -38.70 11.54 16.55
C ARG A 637 -37.39 11.21 17.27
N CYS A 638 -36.66 10.23 16.75
CA CYS A 638 -35.33 9.86 17.25
C CYS A 638 -34.33 10.95 16.82
N ARG A 639 -33.91 11.82 17.75
CA ARG A 639 -33.02 12.95 17.43
C ARG A 639 -31.61 12.47 17.09
N VAL A 640 -31.10 11.41 17.74
CA VAL A 640 -29.83 10.76 17.40
C VAL A 640 -29.77 10.40 15.91
N LEU A 641 -30.78 9.72 15.38
CA LEU A 641 -30.78 9.26 13.99
C LEU A 641 -30.77 10.45 13.02
N SER A 642 -31.60 11.47 13.25
CA SER A 642 -31.62 12.66 12.39
C SER A 642 -30.31 13.46 12.45
N ARG A 643 -29.66 13.53 13.62
CA ARG A 643 -28.34 14.18 13.74
C ARG A 643 -27.26 13.37 13.01
N LEU A 644 -27.29 12.05 13.11
CA LEU A 644 -26.40 11.16 12.36
C LEU A 644 -26.60 11.31 10.85
N GLU A 645 -27.84 11.32 10.37
CA GLU A 645 -28.21 11.53 8.96
C GLU A 645 -27.62 12.83 8.41
N THR A 646 -27.75 13.94 9.15
CA THR A 646 -27.17 15.24 8.77
C THR A 646 -25.66 15.17 8.70
N MET A 647 -25.00 14.63 9.73
CA MET A 647 -23.53 14.54 9.78
C MET A 647 -22.97 13.67 8.65
N VAL A 648 -23.64 12.55 8.33
CA VAL A 648 -23.26 11.66 7.23
C VAL A 648 -23.47 12.35 5.88
N SER A 649 -24.61 13.01 5.69
CA SER A 649 -24.93 13.73 4.45
C SER A 649 -23.95 14.87 4.16
N ASP A 650 -23.58 15.65 5.19
CA ASP A 650 -22.64 16.74 5.06
C ASP A 650 -21.24 16.23 4.69
N HIS A 651 -20.80 15.15 5.32
CA HIS A 651 -19.52 14.51 5.00
C HIS A 651 -19.49 13.98 3.56
N LEU A 652 -20.56 13.30 3.11
CA LEU A 652 -20.65 12.84 1.72
C LEU A 652 -20.59 14.01 0.72
N LYS A 653 -21.33 15.09 0.97
CA LYS A 653 -21.32 16.29 0.11
C LYS A 653 -19.92 16.92 0.05
N GLN A 654 -19.24 17.02 1.18
CA GLN A 654 -17.90 17.61 1.25
C GLN A 654 -16.85 16.81 0.46
N HIS A 655 -17.01 15.49 0.35
CA HIS A 655 -16.03 14.60 -0.28
C HIS A 655 -16.45 14.06 -1.66
N LYS A 656 -17.69 14.32 -2.12
CA LYS A 656 -18.23 13.81 -3.39
C LYS A 656 -17.33 14.05 -4.61
N ALA A 657 -16.84 15.28 -4.80
CA ALA A 657 -15.98 15.62 -5.93
C ALA A 657 -14.64 14.86 -5.93
N ARG A 658 -14.10 14.52 -4.75
CA ARG A 658 -12.85 13.75 -4.62
C ARG A 658 -13.05 12.27 -4.95
N ILE A 659 -14.18 11.72 -4.51
CA ILE A 659 -14.57 10.34 -4.76
C ILE A 659 -14.73 10.10 -6.26
N GLU A 660 -15.43 11.01 -6.96
CA GLU A 660 -15.66 10.94 -8.40
C GLU A 660 -14.37 11.08 -9.21
N TYR A 661 -13.45 11.98 -8.82
CA TYR A 661 -12.22 12.24 -9.56
C TYR A 661 -11.18 11.10 -9.43
N ASN A 662 -11.05 10.48 -8.26
CA ASN A 662 -10.03 9.46 -8.00
C ASN A 662 -10.54 8.01 -8.09
N SER A 663 -11.84 7.79 -8.35
CA SER A 663 -12.48 6.46 -8.27
C SER A 663 -12.21 5.73 -6.94
N GLN A 664 -12.10 6.48 -5.84
CA GLN A 664 -11.71 5.95 -4.53
C GLN A 664 -12.90 5.55 -3.67
N GLN A 665 -12.67 4.61 -2.75
CA GLN A 665 -13.69 4.12 -1.82
C GLN A 665 -13.75 5.02 -0.57
N MET A 666 -14.90 4.99 0.12
CA MET A 666 -15.11 5.64 1.41
C MET A 666 -15.42 4.59 2.47
N LEU A 667 -14.87 4.76 3.67
CA LEU A 667 -15.11 3.90 4.82
C LEU A 667 -15.74 4.72 5.96
N MET A 668 -16.95 4.34 6.36
CA MET A 668 -17.62 4.90 7.53
C MET A 668 -17.67 3.87 8.65
N VAL A 669 -17.26 4.29 9.85
CA VAL A 669 -17.46 3.49 11.07
C VAL A 669 -18.55 4.16 11.89
N MET A 670 -19.64 3.46 12.19
CA MET A 670 -20.62 3.92 13.19
C MET A 670 -20.42 3.11 14.46
N ASP A 671 -19.89 3.76 15.48
CA ASP A 671 -19.48 3.12 16.72
C ASP A 671 -20.56 3.28 17.81
N GLY A 672 -20.98 2.17 18.41
CA GLY A 672 -21.92 2.11 19.51
C GLY A 672 -23.39 2.28 19.09
N CYS A 673 -23.82 1.53 18.08
CA CYS A 673 -25.18 1.60 17.53
C CYS A 673 -26.27 1.00 18.43
N ASP A 674 -25.94 0.50 19.63
CA ASP A 674 -26.88 -0.12 20.56
C ASP A 674 -28.15 0.71 20.80
N TYR A 675 -28.02 2.04 20.96
CA TYR A 675 -29.16 2.93 21.18
C TYR A 675 -30.19 2.91 20.04
N LEU A 676 -29.73 2.77 18.79
CA LEU A 676 -30.58 2.72 17.60
C LEU A 676 -31.24 1.35 17.42
N LEU A 677 -30.66 0.29 17.99
CA LEU A 677 -31.13 -1.09 17.86
C LEU A 677 -32.06 -1.56 18.98
N ARG A 678 -32.22 -0.77 20.06
CA ARG A 678 -33.04 -1.12 21.24
C ARG A 678 -34.54 -1.30 20.96
N ASN A 679 -35.09 -0.60 19.98
CA ASN A 679 -36.53 -0.61 19.65
C ASN A 679 -36.70 -0.92 18.17
N ASP A 680 -37.60 -1.83 17.83
CA ASP A 680 -37.86 -2.29 16.45
C ASP A 680 -38.20 -1.13 15.52
N SER A 681 -39.01 -0.15 15.95
CA SER A 681 -39.33 1.04 15.15
C SER A 681 -38.11 1.95 14.89
N ARG A 682 -37.12 1.97 15.79
CA ARG A 682 -35.86 2.72 15.57
C ARG A 682 -34.92 1.92 14.68
N ARG A 683 -34.85 0.60 14.90
CA ARG A 683 -34.07 -0.34 14.10
C ARG A 683 -34.50 -0.29 12.64
N ASP A 684 -35.79 -0.33 12.35
CA ASP A 684 -36.32 -0.30 10.98
C ASP A 684 -36.02 1.01 10.26
N ARG A 685 -36.10 2.14 10.97
CA ARG A 685 -35.70 3.45 10.42
C ARG A 685 -34.19 3.50 10.15
N PHE A 686 -33.38 2.99 11.07
CA PHE A 686 -31.94 2.93 10.86
C PHE A 686 -31.56 1.99 9.70
N ARG A 687 -32.25 0.86 9.54
CA ARG A 687 -32.12 -0.04 8.38
C ARG A 687 -32.50 0.66 7.07
N ALA A 688 -33.59 1.42 7.05
CA ALA A 688 -33.98 2.21 5.88
C ALA A 688 -32.89 3.24 5.51
N PHE A 689 -32.39 3.98 6.51
CA PHE A 689 -31.28 4.92 6.32
C PHE A 689 -30.02 4.26 5.75
N LEU A 690 -29.58 3.13 6.31
CA LEU A 690 -28.42 2.39 5.81
C LEU A 690 -28.62 1.87 4.39
N SER A 691 -29.83 1.39 4.06
CA SER A 691 -30.20 0.96 2.72
C SER A 691 -30.09 2.10 1.72
N ASP A 692 -30.66 3.27 2.03
CA ASP A 692 -30.61 4.44 1.16
C ASP A 692 -29.17 4.93 0.98
N LEU A 693 -28.39 4.89 2.05
CA LEU A 693 -26.98 5.29 2.05
C LEU A 693 -26.13 4.39 1.14
N LEU A 694 -26.31 3.07 1.22
CA LEU A 694 -25.57 2.10 0.40
C LEU A 694 -26.03 2.11 -1.07
N THR A 695 -27.33 2.31 -1.31
CA THR A 695 -27.91 2.37 -2.67
C THR A 695 -27.42 3.59 -3.44
N ASN A 696 -27.37 4.76 -2.79
CA ASN A 696 -27.00 6.02 -3.44
C ASN A 696 -25.48 6.22 -3.59
N ASN A 697 -24.65 5.43 -2.91
CA ASN A 697 -23.19 5.65 -2.86
C ASN A 697 -22.44 4.34 -3.14
N ALA A 698 -22.22 3.96 -4.39
CA ALA A 698 -21.63 2.66 -4.75
C ALA A 698 -20.21 2.40 -4.17
N SER A 699 -19.43 3.46 -3.92
CA SER A 699 -18.07 3.40 -3.37
C SER A 699 -18.01 3.44 -1.84
N LEU A 700 -19.16 3.45 -1.16
CA LEU A 700 -19.24 3.50 0.30
C LEU A 700 -19.23 2.10 0.92
N LYS A 701 -18.41 1.94 1.95
CA LYS A 701 -18.32 0.78 2.83
C LYS A 701 -18.59 1.21 4.27
N ILE A 702 -19.31 0.38 5.02
CA ILE A 702 -19.77 0.71 6.37
C ILE A 702 -19.36 -0.40 7.34
N VAL A 703 -18.77 -0.01 8.47
CA VAL A 703 -18.51 -0.86 9.64
C VAL A 703 -19.34 -0.37 10.81
N LEU A 704 -20.07 -1.26 11.45
CA LEU A 704 -20.96 -0.96 12.56
C LEU A 704 -20.53 -1.73 13.80
N THR A 705 -20.64 -1.13 14.98
CA THR A 705 -20.42 -1.83 16.24
C THR A 705 -21.70 -1.81 17.08
N ALA A 706 -22.12 -2.98 17.55
CA ALA A 706 -23.33 -3.15 18.37
C ALA A 706 -23.24 -4.42 19.22
N ARG A 707 -24.11 -4.60 20.20
CA ARG A 707 -24.21 -5.88 20.95
C ARG A 707 -24.90 -6.96 20.13
N THR A 708 -25.88 -6.57 19.31
CA THR A 708 -26.73 -7.46 18.51
C THR A 708 -26.64 -7.09 17.04
N SER A 709 -26.98 -8.04 16.16
CA SER A 709 -27.07 -7.79 14.72
C SER A 709 -28.20 -6.81 14.41
N ILE A 710 -28.06 -6.12 13.27
CA ILE A 710 -29.02 -5.12 12.81
C ILE A 710 -30.18 -5.81 12.10
N CYS A 711 -29.90 -6.91 11.41
CA CYS A 711 -30.90 -7.71 10.73
C CYS A 711 -31.30 -8.95 11.54
N THR A 712 -32.55 -9.36 11.35
CA THR A 712 -33.07 -10.67 11.78
C THR A 712 -33.00 -11.70 10.66
N ASP A 713 -32.86 -11.24 9.41
CA ASP A 713 -32.91 -11.96 8.13
C ASP A 713 -31.59 -11.88 7.34
N GLY A 714 -30.52 -11.34 7.92
CA GLY A 714 -29.18 -11.27 7.30
C GLY A 714 -28.99 -10.22 6.19
N ALA A 715 -29.99 -9.39 5.89
CA ALA A 715 -29.89 -8.36 4.85
C ALA A 715 -30.57 -7.04 5.23
N VAL A 716 -29.93 -5.90 4.97
CA VAL A 716 -30.54 -4.58 5.10
C VAL A 716 -31.21 -4.23 3.77
N ARG A 717 -32.49 -4.60 3.61
CA ARG A 717 -33.34 -4.24 2.46
C ARG A 717 -32.66 -4.48 1.09
N GLY A 718 -32.06 -5.66 0.90
CA GLY A 718 -31.37 -6.04 -0.35
C GLY A 718 -29.86 -5.86 -0.35
N HIS A 719 -29.28 -5.26 0.69
CA HIS A 719 -27.82 -5.23 0.92
C HIS A 719 -27.42 -6.29 1.94
N GLY A 720 -26.48 -7.19 1.61
CA GLY A 720 -26.00 -8.22 2.53
C GLY A 720 -25.28 -7.62 3.74
N GLU A 721 -25.68 -8.04 4.95
CA GLU A 721 -24.97 -7.73 6.21
C GLU A 721 -24.02 -8.88 6.53
N ARG A 722 -22.72 -8.58 6.72
CA ARG A 722 -21.78 -9.57 7.24
C ARG A 722 -21.54 -9.37 8.73
N LEU A 723 -21.98 -10.36 9.50
CA LEU A 723 -21.90 -10.36 10.96
C LEU A 723 -20.59 -10.99 11.43
N TYR A 724 -19.86 -10.29 12.31
CA TYR A 724 -18.68 -10.82 12.99
C TYR A 724 -18.86 -10.72 14.50
N THR A 725 -19.10 -11.86 15.15
CA THR A 725 -19.24 -11.95 16.60
C THR A 725 -17.88 -12.14 17.26
N LEU A 726 -17.48 -11.20 18.12
CA LEU A 726 -16.25 -11.29 18.89
C LEU A 726 -16.41 -12.23 20.08
N LEU A 727 -15.46 -13.14 20.23
CA LEU A 727 -15.39 -14.10 21.33
C LEU A 727 -14.54 -13.59 22.49
N LYS A 728 -14.78 -14.14 23.69
CA LYS A 728 -13.95 -13.89 24.88
C LYS A 728 -12.54 -14.45 24.66
N PHE A 729 -11.55 -13.87 25.31
CA PHE A 729 -10.19 -14.42 25.28
C PHE A 729 -10.10 -15.70 26.08
N ASP A 730 -9.33 -16.66 25.55
CA ASP A 730 -8.83 -17.75 26.35
C ASP A 730 -7.85 -17.21 27.41
N MET A 731 -7.60 -17.99 28.46
CA MET A 731 -6.77 -17.50 29.58
C MET A 731 -5.33 -17.20 29.15
N LYS A 732 -4.83 -17.87 28.10
CA LYS A 732 -3.52 -17.59 27.52
C LYS A 732 -3.48 -16.22 26.85
N SER A 733 -4.43 -15.89 25.99
CA SER A 733 -4.52 -14.56 25.37
C SER A 733 -4.81 -13.47 26.39
N ALA A 734 -5.65 -13.76 27.39
CA ALA A 734 -5.92 -12.86 28.50
C ALA A 734 -4.65 -12.54 29.31
N THR A 735 -3.81 -13.55 29.57
CA THR A 735 -2.50 -13.38 30.22
C THR A 735 -1.57 -12.51 29.40
N MET A 736 -1.48 -12.75 28.08
CA MET A 736 -0.66 -11.93 27.19
C MET A 736 -1.10 -10.47 27.18
N MET A 737 -2.42 -10.22 27.13
CA MET A 737 -2.97 -8.87 27.24
C MET A 737 -2.62 -8.23 28.58
N LEU A 738 -2.81 -8.95 29.68
CA LEU A 738 -2.52 -8.45 31.02
C LEU A 738 -1.05 -8.02 31.14
N VAL A 739 -0.13 -8.91 30.76
CA VAL A 739 1.32 -8.63 30.80
C VAL A 739 1.68 -7.43 29.91
N SER A 740 1.02 -7.27 28.76
CA SER A 740 1.27 -6.14 27.86
C SER A 740 0.84 -4.78 28.42
N LEU A 741 -0.14 -4.75 29.33
CA LEU A 741 -0.69 -3.54 29.93
C LEU A 741 0.01 -3.13 31.23
N MET A 742 0.79 -4.02 31.83
CA MET A 742 1.46 -3.76 33.10
C MET A 742 2.75 -2.95 32.91
N SER A 743 2.95 -1.97 33.78
CA SER A 743 4.18 -1.17 33.81
C SER A 743 5.32 -1.84 34.59
N ARG A 744 4.99 -2.84 35.41
CA ARG A 744 5.94 -3.65 36.20
C ARG A 744 5.78 -5.14 35.89
N PRO A 745 6.85 -5.94 35.93
CA PRO A 745 6.73 -7.39 35.80
C PRO A 745 6.02 -7.99 37.03
N ILE A 746 5.07 -8.90 36.80
CA ILE A 746 4.47 -9.72 37.88
C ILE A 746 5.57 -10.61 38.47
N ARG A 747 5.73 -10.64 39.79
CA ARG A 747 6.72 -11.53 40.45
C ARG A 747 6.09 -12.89 40.76
N VAL A 748 6.89 -13.94 40.78
CA VAL A 748 6.42 -15.31 41.11
C VAL A 748 5.87 -15.36 42.54
N GLU A 749 6.42 -14.53 43.44
CA GLU A 749 5.98 -14.37 44.83
C GLU A 749 4.53 -13.85 44.97
N GLU A 750 3.99 -13.22 43.92
CA GLU A 750 2.63 -12.65 43.88
C GLU A 750 1.59 -13.61 43.28
N LEU A 751 1.98 -14.87 43.02
CA LEU A 751 1.16 -15.89 42.35
C LEU A 751 0.87 -17.08 43.27
N LYS A 752 0.86 -16.89 44.58
CA LYS A 752 0.70 -18.00 45.54
C LYS A 752 -0.70 -18.61 45.49
N HIS A 753 -1.71 -17.83 45.12
CA HIS A 753 -3.09 -18.31 44.95
C HIS A 753 -3.38 -18.89 43.56
N ALA A 754 -2.36 -19.09 42.71
CA ALA A 754 -2.54 -19.74 41.41
C ALA A 754 -3.01 -21.20 41.58
N ARG A 755 -4.05 -21.61 40.84
CA ARG A 755 -4.60 -22.98 40.91
C ARG A 755 -3.63 -24.03 40.31
N ALA A 756 -2.72 -23.62 39.42
CA ALA A 756 -1.71 -24.48 38.80
C ALA A 756 -0.35 -24.44 39.53
N SER A 757 -0.33 -24.64 40.85
CA SER A 757 0.87 -24.51 41.70
C SER A 757 2.05 -25.42 41.32
N ASN A 758 1.82 -26.44 40.48
CA ASN A 758 2.85 -27.39 40.01
C ASN A 758 3.53 -26.97 38.69
N SER A 759 3.08 -25.92 38.00
CA SER A 759 3.71 -25.47 36.75
C SER A 759 4.87 -24.50 37.03
N THR A 760 6.01 -24.73 36.35
CA THR A 760 7.16 -23.80 36.37
C THR A 760 7.00 -22.65 35.37
N ASP A 761 6.01 -22.72 34.47
CA ASP A 761 5.75 -21.65 33.52
C ASP A 761 4.98 -20.50 34.18
N LYS A 762 5.65 -19.35 34.28
CA LYS A 762 5.10 -18.11 34.82
C LYS A 762 3.80 -17.69 34.12
N LEU A 763 3.67 -17.92 32.81
CA LEU A 763 2.46 -17.55 32.07
C LEU A 763 1.29 -18.45 32.43
N GLU A 764 1.52 -19.74 32.67
CA GLU A 764 0.48 -20.66 33.13
C GLU A 764 0.03 -20.35 34.57
N LEU A 765 0.98 -19.98 35.45
CA LEU A 765 0.65 -19.53 36.80
C LEU A 765 -0.27 -18.30 36.78
N ILE A 766 0.04 -17.31 35.95
CA ILE A 766 -0.81 -16.12 35.77
C ILE A 766 -2.18 -16.50 35.19
N ALA A 767 -2.20 -17.36 34.17
CA ALA A 767 -3.43 -17.83 33.51
C ALA A 767 -4.38 -18.56 34.46
N SER A 768 -3.83 -19.29 35.43
CA SER A 768 -4.59 -20.05 36.43
C SER A 768 -5.01 -19.23 37.65
N HIS A 769 -4.54 -17.99 37.78
CA HIS A 769 -4.79 -17.16 38.97
C HIS A 769 -6.27 -16.70 39.03
N PRO A 770 -6.95 -16.82 40.19
CA PRO A 770 -8.37 -16.45 40.36
C PRO A 770 -8.70 -15.03 39.91
N ALA A 771 -7.83 -14.06 40.22
CA ALA A 771 -8.02 -12.67 39.82
C ALA A 771 -8.12 -12.48 38.30
N LEU A 772 -7.36 -13.23 37.50
CA LEU A 772 -7.47 -13.17 36.04
C LEU A 772 -8.71 -13.93 35.56
N ARG A 773 -9.01 -15.10 36.11
CA ARG A 773 -10.21 -15.88 35.75
C ARG A 773 -11.50 -15.12 36.00
N ALA A 774 -11.57 -14.31 37.06
CA ALA A 774 -12.71 -13.45 37.39
C ALA A 774 -13.02 -12.40 36.29
N THR A 775 -12.06 -12.09 35.42
CA THR A 775 -12.28 -11.22 34.26
C THR A 775 -13.11 -11.89 33.16
N MET A 776 -13.27 -13.22 33.20
CA MET A 776 -13.92 -14.05 32.18
C MET A 776 -13.36 -13.85 30.76
N GLY A 777 -12.09 -13.45 30.65
CA GLY A 777 -11.47 -13.18 29.34
C GLY A 777 -12.05 -11.96 28.62
N ILE A 778 -12.75 -11.06 29.33
CA ILE A 778 -13.30 -9.83 28.76
C ILE A 778 -12.20 -8.74 28.78
N PRO A 779 -11.76 -8.22 27.62
CA PRO A 779 -10.66 -7.25 27.52
C PRO A 779 -10.79 -6.02 28.43
N LYS A 780 -11.99 -5.42 28.53
CA LYS A 780 -12.22 -4.27 29.43
C LYS A 780 -11.90 -4.62 30.90
N ARG A 781 -12.37 -5.78 31.38
CA ARG A 781 -12.12 -6.24 32.75
C ARG A 781 -10.66 -6.58 32.99
N ILE A 782 -9.96 -7.11 31.98
CA ILE A 782 -8.52 -7.37 32.03
C ILE A 782 -7.74 -6.06 32.13
N ALA A 783 -8.13 -5.03 31.36
CA ALA A 783 -7.51 -3.71 31.46
C ALA A 783 -7.74 -3.06 32.83
N ASP A 784 -8.96 -3.16 33.36
CA ASP A 784 -9.29 -2.68 34.72
C ASP A 784 -8.45 -3.42 35.79
N LEU A 785 -8.24 -4.72 35.62
CA LEU A 785 -7.36 -5.53 36.47
C LEU A 785 -5.90 -5.07 36.38
N ALA A 786 -5.38 -4.84 35.17
CA ALA A 786 -4.03 -4.34 34.94
C ALA A 786 -3.80 -2.99 35.66
N GLY A 787 -4.79 -2.08 35.58
CA GLY A 787 -4.76 -0.80 36.28
C GLY A 787 -4.59 -0.98 37.79
N LYS A 788 -5.34 -1.89 38.41
CA LYS A 788 -5.24 -2.20 39.84
C LYS A 788 -3.90 -2.85 40.22
N LEU A 789 -3.37 -3.72 39.37
CA LEU A 789 -2.11 -4.44 39.59
C LEU A 789 -0.86 -3.56 39.50
N ASN A 790 -0.98 -2.39 38.86
CA ASN A 790 0.09 -1.40 38.90
C ASN A 790 0.27 -0.80 40.31
N GLU A 791 -0.77 -0.81 41.15
CA GLU A 791 -0.74 -0.28 42.52
C GLU A 791 -0.68 -1.38 43.60
N THR A 792 -1.14 -2.60 43.28
CA THR A 792 -1.28 -3.70 44.24
C THR A 792 -0.73 -5.02 43.71
N THR A 793 -0.46 -5.96 44.62
CA THR A 793 0.01 -7.32 44.29
C THR A 793 -1.16 -8.22 43.89
N MET A 794 -0.92 -9.16 42.98
CA MET A 794 -2.00 -10.00 42.40
C MET A 794 -2.77 -10.84 43.43
N ASP A 795 -2.06 -11.40 44.42
CA ASP A 795 -2.67 -12.15 45.54
C ASP A 795 -3.58 -11.31 46.45
N LYS A 796 -3.47 -9.97 46.44
CA LYS A 796 -4.29 -9.07 47.31
C LYS A 796 -5.57 -8.59 46.62
N ILE A 797 -5.81 -8.98 45.38
CA ILE A 797 -7.00 -8.57 44.66
C ILE A 797 -8.20 -9.35 45.22
N PRO A 798 -9.25 -8.66 45.71
CA PRO A 798 -10.43 -9.34 46.19
C PRO A 798 -11.15 -10.00 45.01
N VAL A 799 -11.42 -11.30 45.14
CA VAL A 799 -12.16 -12.09 44.16
C VAL A 799 -13.34 -12.73 44.87
N ASP A 800 -14.54 -12.61 44.31
CA ASP A 800 -15.69 -13.37 44.80
C ASP A 800 -15.61 -14.80 44.26
N GLU A 801 -15.20 -15.74 45.10
CA GLU A 801 -14.98 -17.14 44.71
C GLU A 801 -16.29 -17.87 44.37
N ARG A 802 -17.46 -17.32 44.74
CA ARG A 802 -18.77 -17.92 44.43
C ARG A 802 -19.08 -17.89 42.94
N ASP A 803 -18.70 -16.81 42.26
CA ASP A 803 -18.88 -16.65 40.81
C ASP A 803 -17.92 -17.54 40.00
N LEU A 804 -16.78 -17.93 40.58
CA LEU A 804 -15.78 -18.80 39.93
C LEU A 804 -16.15 -20.28 39.96
N ASN A 805 -16.86 -20.74 41.01
CA ASN A 805 -17.21 -22.15 41.20
C ASN A 805 -18.55 -22.54 40.53
N LEU A 806 -19.40 -21.56 40.17
CA LEU A 806 -20.60 -21.79 39.34
C LEU A 806 -20.26 -21.99 37.84
N MET A 807 -18.99 -21.86 37.47
CA MET A 807 -18.49 -21.88 36.08
C MET A 807 -17.62 -23.11 35.76
N GLU A 808 -17.37 -24.00 36.72
CA GLU A 808 -16.70 -25.29 36.48
C GLU A 808 -17.69 -26.40 36.12
#